data_AF-A0A946EXR5-F1
#
_entry.id   AF-A0A946EXR5-F1
#
_cell.length_a   1.000
_cell.length_b   1.000
_cell.length_c   1.000
_cell.angle_alpha   90.00
_cell.angle_beta   90.00
_cell.angle_gamma   90.00
#
_symmetry.space_group_name_H-M   'P 1'
#
loop_
_entity.id
_entity.type
_entity.pdbx_description
1 polymer ?
#
loop_
_entity_poly.entity_id
_entity_poly.type
_entity_poly.pdbx_seq_one_letter_code
_entity_poly.pdbx_strand_id
1 'polypeptide(L)'
;MNNFYATLVKFNSLQFKYRTIISFLIILFVILIVDFLFHLNFPTIVSFFEHQFNITLLDHQKVDLGFAPEIWGGVLAMVLGTLIIVVAIAAESSPKLMDLFVKDWFSLNYVWFLILSSLHAIFIMFYAEPLSRVSSVVLNTYVFLFLASILALPYIFYILLYSKTSNVVSTISDIIKTFIHNIKKPSIQSAMDNSLLVVEEYQREIMSSLDQLDDLLSFIEFKETQTEIIREISDIAQTYIIEKPQFNSAFFKLTATIKGNATFRTYTELQYEEMANANTFYEVKIFRLLGNSYIKMIENDRFDIASLIPAELVDIGKTCIKVNDATIMDNVNIRFNTLFRFAIKHAYKNNEPRNLYNLAFHYSNMIQEYIKADRADMVNYCYDKFKFYANDIYKNAETNPSLYFIVDTLTFELRKCQVLIHEKNWDPKDQMDLLKLVLQLDQPPSYSKDVVDKGILGGNNGTRRIQIGLALFYLSVGNTKFAETIAEDYLDDLAYFDEKTFKQNVNTQCFLLSIFGPTFWEDTDRGNLNIYFAPEKDQLESFKELLFKLMDKRLETLERDAKFLSLEVDKLMQKRGKQDGYLNDADKERMEDLKRKIEAREKGDGDIHTEWTVNHDILYSLLCISFFADQEIDESEKDVIYESFGKFVKDVTNESFNIDFGLATGKFIDLKNEESRQKQYENSLMNIKNFPEIDSDKLHELIIAFIDIANADDFIHENEVTLIQDAVKSWGLNLKINKPKAGENLKVESL
;
A
#
# COMPACT_ATOMS: atom_id res chain seq x y z
N MET A 1 -2.35 47.02 -22.77
CA MET A 1 -3.17 46.33 -21.75
C MET A 1 -2.31 45.59 -20.72
N ASN A 2 -1.29 44.84 -21.14
CA ASN A 2 -0.44 44.06 -20.22
C ASN A 2 0.26 44.90 -19.12
N ASN A 3 0.80 46.08 -19.45
CA ASN A 3 1.37 47.00 -18.45
C ASN A 3 0.31 47.57 -17.49
N PHE A 4 -0.93 47.74 -17.93
CA PHE A 4 -2.03 48.20 -17.08
C PHE A 4 -2.42 47.13 -16.06
N TYR A 5 -2.50 45.86 -16.48
CA TYR A 5 -2.75 44.74 -15.57
C TYR A 5 -1.61 44.51 -14.57
N ALA A 6 -0.35 44.62 -15.01
CA ALA A 6 0.79 44.57 -14.10
C ALA A 6 0.75 45.70 -13.05
N THR A 7 0.38 46.92 -13.45
CA THR A 7 0.21 48.06 -12.53
C THR A 7 -0.97 47.85 -11.59
N LEU A 8 -2.09 47.30 -12.07
CA LEU A 8 -3.28 47.00 -11.24
C LEU A 8 -2.98 45.91 -10.21
N VAL A 9 -2.27 44.84 -10.60
CA VAL A 9 -1.85 43.77 -9.69
C VAL A 9 -0.85 44.31 -8.66
N LYS A 10 0.11 45.14 -9.09
CA LYS A 10 1.02 45.86 -8.17
C LYS A 10 0.28 46.82 -7.23
N PHE A 11 -0.81 47.43 -7.67
CA PHE A 11 -1.64 48.28 -6.81
C PHE A 11 -2.38 47.46 -5.75
N ASN A 12 -2.97 46.32 -6.13
CA ASN A 12 -3.60 45.40 -5.16
C ASN A 12 -2.58 44.86 -4.16
N SER A 13 -1.39 44.49 -4.65
CA SER A 13 -0.22 44.11 -3.88
C SER A 13 0.19 45.16 -2.83
N LEU A 14 0.32 46.41 -3.27
CA LEU A 14 0.57 47.56 -2.38
C LEU A 14 -0.58 47.77 -1.39
N GLN A 15 -1.82 47.52 -1.78
CA GLN A 15 -2.98 47.56 -0.89
C GLN A 15 -2.91 46.52 0.22
N PHE A 16 -2.40 45.31 -0.05
CA PHE A 16 -2.16 44.31 0.98
C PHE A 16 -1.04 44.74 1.94
N LYS A 17 0.08 45.26 1.42
CA LYS A 17 1.23 45.67 2.24
C LYS A 17 0.98 46.91 3.10
N TYR A 18 0.22 47.87 2.59
CA TYR A 18 -0.04 49.16 3.27
C TYR A 18 -1.49 49.28 3.75
N ARG A 19 -2.19 48.16 3.95
CA ARG A 19 -3.62 48.10 4.28
C ARG A 19 -4.01 49.02 5.45
N THR A 20 -3.25 49.00 6.54
CA THR A 20 -3.48 49.86 7.70
C THR A 20 -3.39 51.34 7.38
N ILE A 21 -2.37 51.76 6.61
CA ILE A 21 -2.16 53.16 6.23
C ILE A 21 -3.25 53.60 5.25
N ILE A 22 -3.64 52.72 4.31
CA ILE A 22 -4.70 53.01 3.35
C ILE A 22 -6.04 53.14 4.07
N SER A 23 -6.37 52.22 4.99
CA SER A 23 -7.58 52.31 5.82
C SER A 23 -7.59 53.61 6.64
N PHE A 24 -6.47 53.97 7.27
CA PHE A 24 -6.32 55.25 7.96
C PHE A 24 -6.65 56.44 7.05
N LEU A 25 -6.03 56.51 5.86
CA LEU A 25 -6.25 57.61 4.92
C LEU A 25 -7.70 57.66 4.43
N ILE A 26 -8.29 56.50 4.12
CA ILE A 26 -9.70 56.40 3.70
C ILE A 26 -10.61 56.96 4.79
N ILE A 27 -10.47 56.50 6.03
CA ILE A 27 -11.32 56.94 7.14
C ILE A 27 -11.10 58.43 7.45
N LEU A 28 -9.86 58.91 7.39
CA LEU A 28 -9.56 60.33 7.56
C LEU A 28 -10.28 61.18 6.52
N PHE A 29 -10.20 60.81 5.24
CA PHE A 29 -10.92 61.54 4.18
C PHE A 29 -12.44 61.42 4.35
N VAL A 30 -12.96 60.25 4.72
CA VAL A 30 -14.40 60.07 4.98
C VAL A 30 -14.88 60.99 6.10
N ILE A 31 -14.17 61.05 7.24
CA ILE A 31 -14.56 61.93 8.35
C ILE A 31 -14.52 63.39 7.92
N LEU A 32 -13.47 63.84 7.24
CA LEU A 32 -13.35 65.23 6.78
C LEU A 32 -14.41 65.61 5.74
N ILE A 33 -14.71 64.72 4.79
CA ILE A 33 -15.72 64.93 3.76
C ILE A 33 -17.12 64.95 4.38
N VAL A 34 -17.42 63.98 5.26
CA VAL A 34 -18.72 63.91 5.94
C VAL A 34 -18.92 65.14 6.82
N ASP A 35 -17.90 65.58 7.56
CA ASP A 35 -17.96 66.81 8.36
C ASP A 35 -18.21 68.05 7.48
N PHE A 36 -17.47 68.18 6.38
CA PHE A 36 -17.63 69.28 5.45
C PHE A 36 -19.03 69.31 4.81
N LEU A 37 -19.51 68.16 4.33
CA LEU A 37 -20.86 68.04 3.75
C LEU A 37 -21.96 68.27 4.78
N PHE A 38 -21.78 67.79 6.00
CA PHE A 38 -22.73 68.02 7.09
C PHE A 38 -22.81 69.50 7.44
N HIS A 39 -21.65 70.19 7.49
CA HIS A 39 -21.61 71.63 7.72
C HIS A 39 -22.33 72.43 6.63
N LEU A 40 -22.12 72.11 5.35
CA LEU A 40 -22.81 72.78 4.24
C LEU A 40 -24.33 72.60 4.30
N ASN A 41 -24.79 71.40 4.66
CA ASN A 41 -26.22 71.07 4.73
C ASN A 41 -26.85 71.38 6.10
N PHE A 42 -26.06 71.83 7.08
CA PHE A 42 -26.50 72.01 8.46
C PHE A 42 -27.74 72.92 8.58
N PRO A 43 -27.83 74.08 7.91
CA PRO A 43 -29.02 74.93 8.00
C PRO A 43 -30.29 74.22 7.53
N THR A 44 -30.18 73.44 6.43
CA THR A 44 -31.28 72.66 5.89
C THR A 44 -31.70 71.55 6.87
N ILE A 45 -30.73 70.86 7.48
CA ILE A 45 -30.98 69.82 8.48
C ILE A 45 -31.70 70.40 9.70
N VAL A 46 -31.22 71.54 10.23
CA VAL A 46 -31.87 72.23 11.36
C VAL A 46 -33.31 72.58 11.02
N SER A 47 -33.57 73.18 9.86
CA SER A 47 -34.92 73.55 9.43
C SER A 47 -35.85 72.33 9.29
N PHE A 48 -35.32 71.20 8.81
CA PHE A 48 -36.09 69.97 8.67
C PHE A 48 -36.51 69.40 10.04
N PHE A 49 -35.59 69.32 11.00
CA PHE A 49 -35.89 68.81 12.34
C PHE A 49 -36.82 69.73 13.13
N GLU A 50 -36.68 71.04 12.97
CA GLU A 50 -37.55 72.04 13.58
C GLU A 50 -38.98 71.95 13.01
N HIS A 51 -39.14 71.88 11.69
CA HIS A 51 -40.47 71.80 11.07
C HIS A 51 -41.17 70.45 11.23
N GLN A 52 -40.43 69.34 11.12
CA GLN A 52 -41.02 68.00 11.10
C GLN A 52 -41.19 67.40 12.51
N PHE A 53 -40.26 67.68 13.42
CA PHE A 53 -40.20 67.06 14.75
C PHE A 53 -40.26 68.06 15.90
N ASN A 54 -40.28 69.37 15.61
CA ASN A 54 -40.25 70.43 16.62
C ASN A 54 -38.99 70.35 17.53
N ILE A 55 -37.86 69.91 16.96
CA ILE A 55 -36.57 69.75 17.65
C ILE A 55 -35.62 70.86 17.21
N THR A 56 -35.19 71.72 18.15
CA THR A 56 -34.26 72.82 17.89
C THR A 56 -32.81 72.38 18.08
N LEU A 57 -32.11 72.07 16.99
CA LEU A 57 -30.71 71.64 17.00
C LEU A 57 -29.71 72.76 17.42
N LEU A 58 -30.14 74.03 17.44
CA LEU A 58 -29.34 75.17 17.89
C LEU A 58 -29.22 75.28 19.43
N ASP A 59 -30.09 74.62 20.19
CA ASP A 59 -30.00 74.59 21.66
C ASP A 59 -28.73 73.88 22.17
N HIS A 60 -28.03 73.16 21.28
CA HIS A 60 -26.74 72.55 21.55
C HIS A 60 -25.66 73.55 22.02
N GLN A 61 -25.77 74.83 21.65
CA GLN A 61 -24.88 75.88 22.15
C GLN A 61 -24.95 76.10 23.67
N LYS A 62 -25.98 75.55 24.34
CA LYS A 62 -26.18 75.64 25.79
C LYS A 62 -25.72 74.40 26.55
N VAL A 63 -25.29 73.35 25.84
CA VAL A 63 -24.83 72.09 26.43
C VAL A 63 -23.31 72.14 26.60
N ASP A 64 -22.82 71.88 27.81
CA ASP A 64 -21.37 71.73 28.04
C ASP A 64 -20.89 70.43 27.38
N LEU A 65 -19.88 70.55 26.52
CA LEU A 65 -19.37 69.47 25.65
C LEU A 65 -18.07 68.86 26.16
N GLY A 66 -17.59 69.28 27.34
CA GLY A 66 -16.40 68.71 27.97
C GLY A 66 -16.50 67.19 28.21
N PHE A 67 -17.72 66.64 28.27
CA PHE A 67 -17.95 65.20 28.42
C PHE A 67 -17.65 64.38 27.15
N ALA A 68 -17.74 64.97 25.95
CA ALA A 68 -17.72 64.19 24.71
C ALA A 68 -16.37 63.48 24.47
N PRO A 69 -15.20 64.13 24.65
CA PRO A 69 -13.91 63.44 24.62
C PRO A 69 -13.77 62.37 25.72
N GLU A 70 -14.38 62.56 26.90
CA GLU A 70 -14.35 61.58 27.99
C GLU A 70 -15.13 60.30 27.62
N ILE A 71 -16.34 60.45 27.06
CA ILE A 71 -17.13 59.28 26.59
C ILE A 71 -16.42 58.58 25.43
N TRP A 72 -15.84 59.33 24.48
CA TRP A 72 -14.99 58.74 23.43
C TRP A 72 -13.82 57.94 24.02
N GLY A 73 -13.16 58.48 25.04
CA GLY A 73 -12.13 57.78 25.80
C GLY A 73 -12.64 56.48 26.40
N GLY A 74 -13.85 56.48 26.98
CA GLY A 74 -14.51 55.29 27.52
C GLY A 74 -14.83 54.23 26.45
N VAL A 75 -15.42 54.62 25.32
CA VAL A 75 -15.73 53.70 24.20
C VAL A 75 -14.44 53.11 23.62
N LEU A 76 -13.42 53.96 23.41
CA LEU A 76 -12.13 53.54 22.87
C LEU A 76 -11.40 52.60 23.84
N ALA A 77 -11.40 52.89 25.14
CA ALA A 77 -10.84 52.03 26.18
C ALA A 77 -11.56 50.68 26.27
N MET A 78 -12.90 50.67 26.16
CA MET A 78 -13.70 49.44 26.15
C MET A 78 -13.35 48.56 24.95
N VAL A 79 -13.34 49.13 23.74
CA VAL A 79 -13.09 48.37 22.51
C VAL A 79 -11.63 47.93 22.42
N LEU A 80 -10.67 48.84 22.56
CA LEU A 80 -9.24 48.50 22.48
C LEU A 80 -8.80 47.62 23.66
N GLY A 81 -9.30 47.87 24.87
CA GLY A 81 -9.00 47.04 26.03
C GLY A 81 -9.47 45.59 25.83
N THR A 82 -10.70 45.42 25.34
CA THR A 82 -11.23 44.08 25.02
C THR A 82 -10.42 43.42 23.89
N LEU A 83 -10.08 44.16 22.84
CA LEU A 83 -9.23 43.65 21.75
C LEU A 83 -7.88 43.15 22.26
N ILE A 84 -7.20 43.93 23.09
CA ILE A 84 -5.89 43.55 23.65
C ILE A 84 -6.02 42.26 24.46
N ILE A 85 -7.05 42.14 25.30
CA ILE A 85 -7.29 40.93 26.10
C ILE A 85 -7.57 39.72 25.22
N VAL A 86 -8.51 39.84 24.28
CA VAL A 86 -8.92 38.74 23.39
C VAL A 86 -7.76 38.29 22.52
N VAL A 87 -7.03 39.22 21.91
CA VAL A 87 -5.87 38.90 21.07
C VAL A 87 -4.75 38.29 21.91
N ALA A 88 -4.51 38.76 23.14
CA ALA A 88 -3.50 38.18 24.02
C ALA A 88 -3.84 36.73 24.38
N ILE A 89 -5.07 36.46 24.82
CA ILE A 89 -5.53 35.11 25.16
C ILE A 89 -5.49 34.19 23.93
N ALA A 90 -5.96 34.69 22.79
CA ALA A 90 -5.99 33.89 21.57
C ALA A 90 -4.58 33.67 21.00
N ALA A 91 -3.64 34.61 21.18
CA ALA A 91 -2.24 34.46 20.77
C ALA A 91 -1.48 33.38 21.57
N GLU A 92 -1.92 33.03 22.78
CA GLU A 92 -1.36 31.89 23.54
C GLU A 92 -1.63 30.55 22.86
N SER A 93 -2.77 30.41 22.17
CA SER A 93 -3.22 29.15 21.55
C SER A 93 -3.14 29.16 20.01
N SER A 94 -3.11 30.34 19.40
CA SER A 94 -3.12 30.57 17.95
C SER A 94 -2.03 31.57 17.61
N PRO A 95 -0.79 31.12 17.33
CA PRO A 95 0.27 32.00 16.87
C PRO A 95 -0.18 32.81 15.64
N LYS A 96 0.30 34.05 15.50
CA LYS A 96 0.03 34.93 14.36
C LYS A 96 -1.43 35.38 14.17
N LEU A 97 -2.29 35.21 15.19
CA LEU A 97 -3.65 35.80 15.18
C LEU A 97 -3.63 37.32 14.99
N MET A 98 -2.59 37.99 15.49
CA MET A 98 -2.33 39.41 15.23
C MET A 98 -2.17 39.72 13.74
N ASP A 99 -1.50 38.87 12.97
CA ASP A 99 -1.28 39.08 11.53
C ASP A 99 -2.62 39.01 10.76
N LEU A 100 -3.54 38.15 11.20
CA LEU A 100 -4.88 38.04 10.64
C LEU A 100 -5.75 39.25 10.99
N PHE A 101 -5.64 39.76 12.22
CA PHE A 101 -6.36 40.96 12.64
C PHE A 101 -5.93 42.19 11.83
N VAL A 102 -4.62 42.38 11.63
CA VAL A 102 -4.08 43.50 10.83
C VAL A 102 -4.45 43.37 9.35
N LYS A 103 -4.81 42.16 8.89
CA LYS A 103 -5.34 41.95 7.54
C LYS A 103 -6.85 42.20 7.44
N ASP A 104 -7.62 42.27 8.53
CA ASP A 104 -9.08 42.44 8.43
C ASP A 104 -9.50 43.90 8.17
N TRP A 105 -10.22 44.14 7.07
CA TRP A 105 -10.70 45.47 6.68
C TRP A 105 -11.76 46.02 7.63
N PHE A 106 -12.67 45.19 8.13
CA PHE A 106 -13.73 45.65 9.02
C PHE A 106 -13.13 46.16 10.34
N SER A 107 -12.22 45.38 10.91
CA SER A 107 -11.47 45.76 12.12
C SER A 107 -10.66 47.03 11.95
N LEU A 108 -9.85 47.12 10.88
CA LEU A 108 -9.02 48.30 10.65
C LEU A 108 -9.86 49.57 10.48
N ASN A 109 -10.90 49.52 9.64
CA ASN A 109 -11.76 50.66 9.38
C ASN A 109 -12.48 51.12 10.65
N TYR A 110 -12.98 50.18 11.46
CA TYR A 110 -13.69 50.52 12.69
C TYR A 110 -12.76 51.11 13.75
N VAL A 111 -11.59 50.52 13.97
CA VAL A 111 -10.58 51.04 14.92
C VAL A 111 -10.12 52.44 14.49
N TRP A 112 -9.83 52.65 13.21
CA TRP A 112 -9.47 53.99 12.71
C TRP A 112 -10.61 54.98 12.83
N PHE A 113 -11.86 54.56 12.62
CA PHE A 113 -13.03 55.39 12.82
C PHE A 113 -13.15 55.84 14.29
N LEU A 114 -12.94 54.95 15.26
CA LEU A 114 -12.95 55.29 16.68
C LEU A 114 -11.84 56.28 17.03
N ILE A 115 -10.60 56.02 16.59
CA ILE A 115 -9.44 56.87 16.89
C ILE A 115 -9.62 58.26 16.27
N LEU A 116 -9.94 58.33 14.98
CA LEU A 116 -10.06 59.60 14.26
C LEU A 116 -11.29 60.39 14.68
N SER A 117 -12.42 59.75 14.99
CA SER A 117 -13.60 60.45 15.51
C SER A 117 -13.40 60.97 16.92
N SER A 118 -12.63 60.27 17.75
CA SER A 118 -12.19 60.75 19.07
C SER A 118 -11.24 61.95 18.95
N LEU A 119 -10.24 61.88 18.06
CA LEU A 119 -9.37 63.03 17.77
C LEU A 119 -10.14 64.23 17.20
N HIS A 120 -11.13 63.97 16.34
CA HIS A 120 -12.03 64.98 15.83
C HIS A 120 -12.82 65.64 16.97
N ALA A 121 -13.31 64.88 17.95
CA ALA A 121 -14.00 65.41 19.13
C ALA A 121 -13.10 66.35 19.97
N ILE A 122 -11.83 65.98 20.17
CA ILE A 122 -10.85 66.83 20.87
C ILE A 122 -10.60 68.11 20.07
N PHE A 123 -10.42 67.99 18.75
CA PHE A 123 -10.14 69.13 17.89
C PHE A 123 -11.30 70.15 17.89
N ILE A 124 -12.53 69.69 17.68
CA ILE A 124 -13.70 70.58 17.65
C ILE A 124 -13.99 71.17 19.03
N MET A 125 -13.67 70.50 20.14
CA MET A 125 -13.85 71.06 21.48
C MET A 125 -13.09 72.40 21.64
N PHE A 126 -11.89 72.52 21.09
CA PHE A 126 -11.09 73.75 21.16
C PHE A 126 -11.39 74.75 20.04
N TYR A 127 -11.80 74.27 18.86
CA TYR A 127 -11.86 75.10 17.65
C TYR A 127 -13.27 75.28 17.05
N ALA A 128 -14.33 74.70 17.64
CA ALA A 128 -15.68 74.83 17.12
C ALA A 128 -16.19 76.27 17.11
N GLU A 129 -15.95 77.04 18.18
CA GLU A 129 -16.32 78.45 18.23
C GLU A 129 -15.45 79.34 17.31
N PRO A 130 -14.10 79.29 17.38
CA PRO A 130 -13.25 80.07 16.48
C PRO A 130 -13.50 79.83 14.99
N LEU A 131 -13.89 78.61 14.61
CA LEU A 131 -14.12 78.22 13.22
C LEU A 131 -15.60 78.27 12.81
N SER A 132 -16.51 78.66 13.71
CA SER A 132 -17.97 78.63 13.47
C SER A 132 -18.49 77.26 13.02
N ARG A 133 -17.98 76.18 13.63
CA ARG A 133 -18.21 74.77 13.28
C ARG A 133 -19.09 74.04 14.31
N VAL A 134 -20.16 74.68 14.79
CA VAL A 134 -21.12 74.05 15.72
C VAL A 134 -21.77 72.80 15.12
N SER A 135 -21.95 72.77 13.80
CA SER A 135 -22.42 71.59 13.06
C SER A 135 -21.53 70.36 13.27
N SER A 136 -20.21 70.55 13.35
CA SER A 136 -19.24 69.46 13.51
C SER A 136 -19.32 68.82 14.90
N VAL A 137 -19.68 69.63 15.90
CA VAL A 137 -19.95 69.17 17.26
C VAL A 137 -21.21 68.31 17.29
N VAL A 138 -22.30 68.81 16.70
CA VAL A 138 -23.57 68.06 16.59
C VAL A 138 -23.34 66.73 15.87
N LEU A 139 -22.61 66.75 14.74
CA LEU A 139 -22.26 65.56 13.99
C LEU A 139 -21.48 64.56 14.85
N ASN A 140 -20.43 65.00 15.52
CA ASN A 140 -19.59 64.11 16.29
C ASN A 140 -20.33 63.52 17.50
N THR A 141 -20.99 64.36 18.30
CA THR A 141 -21.64 63.96 19.55
C THR A 141 -22.89 63.12 19.33
N TYR A 142 -23.74 63.47 18.36
CA TYR A 142 -25.02 62.77 18.17
C TYR A 142 -24.98 61.70 17.08
N VAL A 143 -24.06 61.78 16.12
CA VAL A 143 -23.97 60.80 15.03
C VAL A 143 -22.78 59.88 15.21
N PHE A 144 -21.55 60.40 15.22
CA PHE A 144 -20.36 59.53 15.28
C PHE A 144 -20.26 58.77 16.61
N LEU A 145 -20.44 59.45 17.73
CA LEU A 145 -20.35 58.83 19.05
C LEU A 145 -21.48 57.82 19.29
N PHE A 146 -22.69 58.13 18.80
CA PHE A 146 -23.83 57.20 18.86
C PHE A 146 -23.57 55.93 18.03
N LEU A 147 -23.11 56.10 16.78
CA LEU A 147 -22.76 54.98 15.90
C LEU A 147 -21.62 54.14 16.49
N ALA A 148 -20.57 54.79 17.01
CA ALA A 148 -19.46 54.11 17.69
C ALA A 148 -19.94 53.31 18.91
N SER A 149 -20.84 53.87 19.71
CA SER A 149 -21.34 53.19 20.91
C SER A 149 -22.21 51.99 20.57
N ILE A 150 -23.11 52.12 19.58
CA ILE A 150 -23.98 51.02 19.14
C ILE A 150 -23.17 49.89 18.50
N LEU A 151 -22.15 50.21 17.71
CA LEU A 151 -21.32 49.23 17.00
C LEU A 151 -20.26 48.59 17.90
N ALA A 152 -19.96 49.15 19.08
CA ALA A 152 -18.95 48.62 19.98
C ALA A 152 -19.21 47.16 20.38
N LEU A 153 -20.43 46.84 20.81
CA LEU A 153 -20.77 45.48 21.25
C LEU A 153 -20.81 44.47 20.09
N PRO A 154 -21.49 44.73 18.96
CA PRO A 154 -21.41 43.87 17.77
C PRO A 154 -19.97 43.63 17.30
N TYR A 155 -19.13 44.66 17.33
CA TYR A 155 -17.72 44.53 16.95
C TYR A 155 -16.93 43.65 17.93
N ILE A 156 -17.14 43.82 19.24
CA ILE A 156 -16.51 42.95 20.25
C ILE A 156 -16.90 41.48 20.01
N PHE A 157 -18.18 41.19 19.77
CA PHE A 157 -18.64 39.83 19.46
C PHE A 157 -18.04 39.29 18.17
N TYR A 158 -17.95 40.12 17.12
CA TYR A 158 -17.31 39.76 15.86
C TYR A 158 -15.85 39.32 16.09
N ILE A 159 -15.08 40.05 16.90
CA ILE A 159 -13.69 39.70 17.19
C ILE A 159 -13.57 38.45 18.05
N LEU A 160 -14.43 38.28 19.05
CA LEU A 160 -14.47 37.05 19.85
C LEU A 160 -14.71 35.83 18.94
N LEU A 161 -15.66 35.91 18.02
CA LEU A 161 -15.90 34.84 17.05
C LEU A 161 -14.74 34.67 16.07
N TYR A 162 -14.18 35.76 15.55
CA TYR A 162 -13.06 35.73 14.61
C TYR A 162 -11.80 35.09 15.23
N SER A 163 -11.59 35.32 16.54
CA SER A 163 -10.46 34.77 17.29
C SER A 163 -10.58 33.29 17.63
N LYS A 164 -11.76 32.68 17.43
CA LYS A 164 -11.94 31.23 17.63
C LYS A 164 -11.08 30.47 16.62
N THR A 165 -10.29 29.52 17.10
CA THR A 165 -9.30 28.80 16.29
C THR A 165 -9.89 28.14 15.04
N SER A 166 -11.10 27.56 15.11
CA SER A 166 -11.78 26.99 13.92
C SER A 166 -12.05 28.05 12.84
N ASN A 167 -12.47 29.26 13.24
CA ASN A 167 -12.75 30.35 12.30
C ASN A 167 -11.45 30.92 11.71
N VAL A 168 -10.38 30.95 12.50
CA VAL A 168 -9.02 31.30 12.04
C VAL A 168 -8.57 30.32 10.96
N VAL A 169 -8.73 29.01 11.18
CA VAL A 169 -8.37 27.95 10.23
C VAL A 169 -9.16 28.09 8.93
N SER A 170 -10.49 28.24 9.01
CA SER A 170 -11.35 28.49 7.84
C SER A 170 -10.92 29.75 7.08
N THR A 171 -10.63 30.84 7.79
CA THR A 171 -10.22 32.11 7.17
C THR A 171 -8.90 31.98 6.40
N ILE A 172 -7.88 31.36 6.99
CA ILE A 172 -6.60 31.13 6.31
C ILE A 172 -6.79 30.23 5.08
N SER A 173 -7.61 29.19 5.22
CA SER A 173 -7.86 28.23 4.14
C SER A 173 -8.60 28.88 2.97
N ASP A 174 -9.59 29.72 3.24
CA ASP A 174 -10.32 30.50 2.24
C ASP A 174 -9.41 31.52 1.52
N ILE A 175 -8.46 32.13 2.24
CA ILE A 175 -7.45 33.00 1.64
C ILE A 175 -6.63 32.21 0.62
N ILE A 176 -6.13 31.02 0.98
CA ILE A 176 -5.34 30.16 0.09
C ILE A 176 -6.15 29.74 -1.14
N LYS A 177 -7.36 29.21 -0.93
CA LYS A 177 -8.29 28.81 -2.01
C LYS A 177 -8.59 29.98 -2.96
N THR A 178 -8.78 31.18 -2.41
CA THR A 178 -8.97 32.40 -3.20
C THR A 178 -7.73 32.76 -4.03
N PHE A 179 -6.52 32.62 -3.48
CA PHE A 179 -5.28 32.82 -4.25
C PHE A 179 -5.15 31.81 -5.40
N ILE A 180 -5.39 30.52 -5.12
CA ILE A 180 -5.37 29.44 -6.13
C ILE A 180 -6.32 29.78 -7.29
N HIS A 181 -7.56 30.17 -7.01
CA HIS A 181 -8.52 30.54 -8.06
C HIS A 181 -8.21 31.89 -8.74
N ASN A 182 -7.47 32.79 -8.11
CA ASN A 182 -7.10 34.06 -8.70
C ASN A 182 -5.94 33.92 -9.70
N ILE A 183 -4.99 33.00 -9.47
CA ILE A 183 -3.81 32.81 -10.33
C ILE A 183 -4.21 32.57 -11.81
N LYS A 184 -5.32 31.87 -12.06
CA LYS A 184 -5.83 31.61 -13.41
C LYS A 184 -6.44 32.83 -14.13
N LYS A 185 -6.66 33.96 -13.45
CA LYS A 185 -7.27 35.13 -14.10
C LYS A 185 -6.32 35.70 -15.17
N PRO A 186 -6.81 36.03 -16.39
CA PRO A 186 -5.97 36.53 -17.48
C PRO A 186 -5.13 37.76 -17.12
N SER A 187 -5.68 38.65 -16.28
CA SER A 187 -4.96 39.83 -15.78
C SER A 187 -3.74 39.47 -14.94
N ILE A 188 -3.83 38.42 -14.13
CA ILE A 188 -2.76 37.96 -13.24
C ILE A 188 -1.72 37.19 -14.03
N GLN A 189 -2.14 36.29 -14.93
CA GLN A 189 -1.24 35.58 -15.83
C GLN A 189 -0.39 36.57 -16.65
N SER A 190 -1.02 37.59 -17.25
CA SER A 190 -0.29 38.63 -17.99
C SER A 190 0.67 39.43 -17.10
N ALA A 191 0.34 39.67 -15.84
CA ALA A 191 1.23 40.35 -14.90
C ALA A 191 2.44 39.49 -14.51
N MET A 192 2.26 38.17 -14.36
CA MET A 192 3.33 37.21 -14.03
C MET A 192 4.37 37.12 -15.16
N ASP A 193 3.95 37.10 -16.42
CA ASP A 193 4.87 37.08 -17.58
C ASP A 193 5.81 38.29 -17.61
N ASN A 194 5.34 39.43 -17.13
CA ASN A 194 6.04 40.71 -17.23
C ASN A 194 6.74 41.14 -15.94
N SER A 195 6.52 40.47 -14.80
CA SER A 195 7.06 40.92 -13.51
C SER A 195 7.36 39.77 -12.54
N LEU A 196 8.66 39.56 -12.30
CA LEU A 196 9.14 38.62 -11.27
C LEU A 196 8.59 38.94 -9.88
N LEU A 197 8.42 40.23 -9.54
CA LEU A 197 7.87 40.65 -8.25
C LEU A 197 6.44 40.13 -8.03
N VAL A 198 5.62 40.05 -9.08
CA VAL A 198 4.27 39.50 -8.99
C VAL A 198 4.32 37.99 -8.73
N VAL A 199 5.21 37.28 -9.42
CA VAL A 199 5.44 35.85 -9.17
C VAL A 199 5.88 35.61 -7.72
N GLU A 200 6.87 36.37 -7.25
CA GLU A 200 7.37 36.28 -5.87
C GLU A 200 6.28 36.52 -4.83
N GLU A 201 5.39 37.47 -5.08
CA GLU A 201 4.30 37.79 -4.16
C GLU A 201 3.27 36.67 -4.06
N TYR A 202 2.84 36.10 -5.19
CA TYR A 202 1.92 34.96 -5.18
C TYR A 202 2.54 33.72 -4.52
N GLN A 203 3.81 33.44 -4.83
CA GLN A 203 4.57 32.39 -4.16
C GLN A 203 4.70 32.63 -2.65
N ARG A 204 4.90 33.90 -2.23
CA ARG A 204 5.00 34.27 -0.81
C ARG A 204 3.68 34.06 -0.08
N GLU A 205 2.58 34.56 -0.62
CA GLU A 205 1.27 34.51 0.07
C GLU A 205 0.78 33.07 0.22
N ILE A 206 0.89 32.25 -0.84
CA ILE A 206 0.43 30.86 -0.78
C ILE A 206 1.29 30.02 0.19
N MET A 207 2.60 30.28 0.25
CA MET A 207 3.51 29.60 1.19
C MET A 207 3.32 30.07 2.62
N SER A 208 3.27 31.39 2.85
CA SER A 208 3.13 31.94 4.19
C SER A 208 1.81 31.56 4.84
N SER A 209 0.73 31.45 4.06
CA SER A 209 -0.58 31.04 4.59
C SER A 209 -0.59 29.54 4.94
N LEU A 210 0.06 28.70 4.13
CA LEU A 210 0.21 27.28 4.45
C LEU A 210 1.12 27.07 5.67
N ASP A 211 2.20 27.86 5.81
CA ASP A 211 3.05 27.86 7.00
C ASP A 211 2.27 28.27 8.26
N GLN A 212 1.28 29.17 8.15
CA GLN A 212 0.40 29.51 9.27
C GLN A 212 -0.49 28.34 9.70
N LEU A 213 -1.02 27.55 8.76
CA LEU A 213 -1.77 26.33 9.11
C LEU A 213 -0.88 25.28 9.77
N ASP A 214 0.36 25.12 9.31
CA ASP A 214 1.37 24.22 9.92
C ASP A 214 1.71 24.64 11.37
N ASP A 215 1.92 25.94 11.57
CA ASP A 215 2.16 26.51 12.89
C ASP A 215 0.95 26.23 13.81
N LEU A 216 -0.27 26.55 13.37
CA LEU A 216 -1.49 26.29 14.16
C LEU A 216 -1.60 24.81 14.56
N LEU A 217 -1.44 23.90 13.60
CA LEU A 217 -1.45 22.46 13.86
C LEU A 217 -0.42 22.05 14.91
N SER A 218 0.70 22.77 14.97
CA SER A 218 1.77 22.50 15.92
C SER A 218 1.51 22.96 17.35
N PHE A 219 0.71 24.01 17.56
CA PHE A 219 0.45 24.61 18.88
C PHE A 219 -0.90 24.26 19.48
N ILE A 220 -1.88 23.84 18.68
CA ILE A 220 -3.22 23.52 19.16
C ILE A 220 -3.25 22.15 19.84
N GLU A 221 -3.85 22.07 21.02
CA GLU A 221 -4.02 20.80 21.75
C GLU A 221 -5.31 20.06 21.38
N PHE A 222 -6.38 20.81 21.07
CA PHE A 222 -7.73 20.29 20.79
C PHE A 222 -7.76 19.40 19.54
N LYS A 223 -8.27 18.17 19.71
CA LYS A 223 -8.35 17.14 18.66
C LYS A 223 -9.14 17.61 17.45
N GLU A 224 -10.30 18.18 17.70
CA GLU A 224 -11.27 18.58 16.68
C GLU A 224 -10.66 19.61 15.72
N THR A 225 -9.97 20.61 16.25
CA THR A 225 -9.33 21.65 15.44
C THR A 225 -8.12 21.13 14.68
N GLN A 226 -7.34 20.21 15.25
CA GLN A 226 -6.24 19.58 14.51
C GLN A 226 -6.74 18.74 13.34
N THR A 227 -7.85 18.00 13.53
CA THR A 227 -8.57 17.29 12.48
C THR A 227 -9.06 18.26 11.40
N GLU A 228 -9.68 19.39 11.78
CA GLU A 228 -10.13 20.43 10.85
C GLU A 228 -8.98 20.99 10.01
N ILE A 229 -7.82 21.29 10.61
CA ILE A 229 -6.65 21.80 9.89
C ILE A 229 -6.13 20.78 8.86
N ILE A 230 -6.01 19.52 9.24
CA ILE A 230 -5.53 18.46 8.34
C ILE A 230 -6.48 18.31 7.13
N ARG A 231 -7.79 18.36 7.37
CA ARG A 231 -8.81 18.34 6.31
C ARG A 231 -8.73 19.57 5.40
N GLU A 232 -8.60 20.77 5.95
CA GLU A 232 -8.46 21.98 5.14
C GLU A 232 -7.18 21.98 4.30
N ILE A 233 -6.06 21.47 4.83
CA ILE A 233 -4.81 21.30 4.08
C ILE A 233 -5.01 20.32 2.91
N SER A 234 -5.75 19.22 3.13
CA SER A 234 -6.12 18.27 2.09
C SER A 234 -6.98 18.92 1.00
N ASP A 235 -8.01 19.66 1.39
CA ASP A 235 -8.88 20.39 0.45
C ASP A 235 -8.12 21.43 -0.37
N ILE A 236 -7.18 22.14 0.26
CA ILE A 236 -6.26 23.08 -0.41
C ILE A 236 -5.41 22.34 -1.44
N ALA A 237 -4.86 21.18 -1.09
CA ALA A 237 -4.05 20.36 -1.99
C ALA A 237 -4.86 19.92 -3.21
N GLN A 238 -6.06 19.38 -2.97
CA GLN A 238 -6.97 18.96 -4.04
C GLN A 238 -7.35 20.12 -4.95
N THR A 239 -7.72 21.27 -4.38
CA THR A 239 -8.07 22.49 -5.15
C THR A 239 -6.89 22.96 -5.99
N TYR A 240 -5.67 22.96 -5.43
CA TYR A 240 -4.46 23.31 -6.15
C TYR A 240 -4.23 22.37 -7.34
N ILE A 241 -4.31 21.06 -7.14
CA ILE A 241 -4.06 20.04 -8.18
C ILE A 241 -5.05 20.18 -9.34
N ILE A 242 -6.33 20.43 -9.04
CA ILE A 242 -7.39 20.63 -10.05
C ILE A 242 -7.12 21.88 -10.89
N GLU A 243 -6.66 22.97 -10.27
CA GLU A 243 -6.50 24.27 -10.93
C GLU A 243 -5.10 24.43 -11.57
N LYS A 244 -4.10 23.66 -11.13
CA LYS A 244 -2.69 23.71 -11.56
C LYS A 244 -2.50 23.74 -13.08
N PRO A 245 -3.23 22.96 -13.91
CA PRO A 245 -3.05 22.99 -15.36
C PRO A 245 -3.33 24.34 -16.01
N GLN A 246 -4.07 25.23 -15.33
CA GLN A 246 -4.41 26.57 -15.81
C GLN A 246 -3.44 27.66 -15.31
N PHE A 247 -2.40 27.30 -14.56
CA PHE A 247 -1.46 28.27 -14.01
C PHE A 247 -0.45 28.74 -15.05
N ASN A 248 0.03 29.96 -14.87
CA ASN A 248 1.10 30.50 -15.70
C ASN A 248 2.42 29.77 -15.40
N SER A 249 3.17 29.37 -16.42
CA SER A 249 4.43 28.62 -16.26
C SER A 249 5.50 29.39 -15.46
N ALA A 250 5.48 30.72 -15.48
CA ALA A 250 6.35 31.56 -14.67
C ALA A 250 6.14 31.35 -13.16
N PHE A 251 4.94 30.95 -12.73
CA PHE A 251 4.64 30.66 -11.32
C PHE A 251 5.47 29.50 -10.77
N PHE A 252 5.86 28.54 -11.61
CA PHE A 252 6.66 27.38 -11.18
C PHE A 252 8.16 27.65 -11.17
N LYS A 253 8.61 28.82 -11.62
CA LYS A 253 10.02 29.23 -11.49
C LYS A 253 10.31 29.59 -10.04
N LEU A 254 11.12 28.78 -9.36
CA LEU A 254 11.43 28.99 -7.95
C LEU A 254 12.21 30.30 -7.76
N THR A 255 11.54 31.28 -7.16
CA THR A 255 12.14 32.59 -6.84
C THR A 255 12.97 32.52 -5.56
N ALA A 256 13.66 33.62 -5.22
CA ALA A 256 14.38 33.74 -3.96
C ALA A 256 13.47 33.52 -2.73
N THR A 257 12.17 33.82 -2.87
CA THR A 257 11.18 33.58 -1.81
C THR A 257 11.03 32.08 -1.51
N ILE A 258 10.90 31.24 -2.55
CA ILE A 258 10.78 29.79 -2.36
C ILE A 258 12.10 29.18 -1.94
N LYS A 259 13.21 29.55 -2.60
CA LYS A 259 14.56 29.08 -2.25
C LYS A 259 14.96 29.45 -0.81
N GLY A 260 14.46 30.56 -0.28
CA GLY A 260 14.70 31.00 1.09
C GLY A 260 13.85 30.29 2.16
N ASN A 261 12.76 29.62 1.77
CA ASN A 261 11.88 28.93 2.71
C ASN A 261 12.59 27.71 3.33
N ALA A 262 12.38 27.48 4.63
CA ALA A 262 13.03 26.42 5.40
C ALA A 262 12.83 25.01 4.80
N THR A 263 11.72 24.78 4.09
CA THR A 263 11.45 23.51 3.40
C THR A 263 12.42 23.23 2.26
N PHE A 264 12.86 24.27 1.54
CA PHE A 264 13.61 24.14 0.29
C PHE A 264 15.06 24.59 0.38
N ARG A 265 15.42 25.41 1.37
CA ARG A 265 16.74 26.07 1.49
C ARG A 265 17.96 25.15 1.36
N THR A 266 17.81 23.85 1.66
CA THR A 266 18.89 22.86 1.59
C THR A 266 19.01 22.17 0.23
N TYR A 267 18.21 22.55 -0.77
CA TYR A 267 18.20 21.91 -2.09
C TYR A 267 19.35 22.46 -2.95
N THR A 268 19.87 21.61 -3.83
CA THR A 268 20.87 22.00 -4.83
C THR A 268 20.21 22.70 -6.02
N GLU A 269 21.00 23.42 -6.84
CA GLU A 269 20.48 24.07 -8.05
C GLU A 269 19.81 23.08 -9.01
N LEU A 270 20.37 21.87 -9.17
CA LEU A 270 19.76 20.81 -9.97
C LEU A 270 18.36 20.43 -9.44
N GLN A 271 18.20 20.29 -8.13
CA GLN A 271 16.90 19.94 -7.53
C GLN A 271 15.87 21.07 -7.67
N TYR A 272 16.30 22.34 -7.66
CA TYR A 272 15.41 23.47 -7.95
C TYR A 272 14.94 23.44 -9.41
N GLU A 273 15.82 23.12 -10.35
CA GLU A 273 15.47 22.99 -11.77
C GLU A 273 14.50 21.82 -12.01
N GLU A 274 14.78 20.65 -11.43
CA GLU A 274 13.89 19.48 -11.52
C GLU A 274 12.48 19.79 -10.99
N MET A 275 12.39 20.48 -9.85
CA MET A 275 11.12 20.87 -9.24
C MET A 275 10.36 21.91 -10.06
N ALA A 276 11.08 22.88 -10.65
CA ALA A 276 10.48 23.86 -11.56
C ALA A 276 9.95 23.18 -12.82
N ASN A 277 10.71 22.24 -13.40
CA ASN A 277 10.31 21.51 -14.60
C ASN A 277 9.11 20.58 -14.34
N ALA A 278 9.04 19.98 -13.16
CA ALA A 278 7.95 19.10 -12.75
C ALA A 278 6.72 19.86 -12.22
N ASN A 279 6.79 21.19 -12.04
CA ASN A 279 5.72 22.04 -11.51
C ASN A 279 5.19 21.57 -10.14
N THR A 280 6.05 21.06 -9.26
CA THR A 280 5.64 20.30 -8.05
C THR A 280 5.97 20.96 -6.71
N PHE A 281 6.48 22.19 -6.69
CA PHE A 281 7.03 22.78 -5.46
C PHE A 281 5.99 22.92 -4.34
N TYR A 282 4.73 23.23 -4.68
CA TYR A 282 3.68 23.42 -3.66
C TYR A 282 3.19 22.07 -3.10
N GLU A 283 3.03 21.06 -3.95
CA GLU A 283 2.68 19.70 -3.55
C GLU A 283 3.76 19.12 -2.63
N VAL A 284 5.04 19.32 -2.97
CA VAL A 284 6.17 18.89 -2.13
C VAL A 284 6.10 19.53 -0.74
N LYS A 285 5.73 20.82 -0.65
CA LYS A 285 5.54 21.50 0.64
C LYS A 285 4.41 20.87 1.45
N ILE A 286 3.23 20.71 0.85
CA ILE A 286 2.06 20.11 1.51
C ILE A 286 2.37 18.70 1.99
N PHE A 287 2.94 17.87 1.13
CA PHE A 287 3.27 16.49 1.46
C PHE A 287 4.32 16.37 2.56
N ARG A 288 5.27 17.31 2.64
CA ARG A 288 6.24 17.36 3.75
C ARG A 288 5.58 17.81 5.05
N LEU A 289 4.67 18.79 4.98
CA LEU A 289 3.87 19.22 6.13
C LEU A 289 3.08 18.03 6.69
N LEU A 290 2.23 17.40 5.89
CA LEU A 290 1.43 16.23 6.29
C LEU A 290 2.31 15.08 6.83
N GLY A 291 3.46 14.83 6.19
CA GLY A 291 4.42 13.83 6.66
C GLY A 291 5.03 14.15 8.03
N ASN A 292 5.41 15.41 8.26
CA ASN A 292 5.93 15.85 9.56
C ASN A 292 4.84 15.79 10.64
N SER A 293 3.62 16.22 10.30
CA SER A 293 2.47 16.15 11.20
C SER A 293 2.19 14.70 11.60
N TYR A 294 2.24 13.75 10.66
CA TYR A 294 2.06 12.34 10.96
C TYR A 294 3.09 11.82 11.96
N ILE A 295 4.37 12.12 11.73
CA ILE A 295 5.46 11.73 12.64
C ILE A 295 5.21 12.32 14.03
N LYS A 296 4.84 13.59 14.12
CA LYS A 296 4.52 14.24 15.39
C LYS A 296 3.32 13.58 16.09
N MET A 297 2.27 13.22 15.36
CA MET A 297 1.08 12.62 15.95
C MET A 297 1.36 11.21 16.50
N ILE A 298 2.14 10.39 15.77
CA ILE A 298 2.53 9.06 16.27
C ILE A 298 3.45 9.18 17.49
N GLU A 299 4.39 10.12 17.50
CA GLU A 299 5.32 10.32 18.63
C GLU A 299 4.63 10.83 19.91
N ASN A 300 3.45 11.43 19.79
CA ASN A 300 2.64 11.92 20.91
C ASN A 300 1.42 11.03 21.20
N ASP A 301 1.40 9.78 20.72
CA ASP A 301 0.33 8.80 20.90
C ASP A 301 -1.07 9.27 20.43
N ARG A 302 -1.12 10.21 19.46
CA ARG A 302 -2.35 10.73 18.85
C ARG A 302 -2.73 9.91 17.62
N PHE A 303 -2.98 8.61 17.81
CA PHE A 303 -3.18 7.66 16.69
C PHE A 303 -4.45 7.91 15.88
N ASP A 304 -5.49 8.48 16.49
CA ASP A 304 -6.72 8.91 15.82
C ASP A 304 -6.43 9.98 14.74
N ILE A 305 -5.64 10.99 15.10
CA ILE A 305 -5.23 12.06 14.18
C ILE A 305 -4.15 11.57 13.21
N ALA A 306 -3.21 10.74 13.67
CA ALA A 306 -2.22 10.14 12.79
C ALA A 306 -2.88 9.33 11.67
N SER A 307 -3.96 8.59 11.97
CA SER A 307 -4.73 7.83 10.98
C SER A 307 -5.50 8.71 9.99
N LEU A 308 -5.83 9.95 10.34
CA LEU A 308 -6.53 10.87 9.44
C LEU A 308 -5.64 11.29 8.26
N ILE A 309 -4.36 11.51 8.51
CA ILE A 309 -3.42 12.00 7.47
C ILE A 309 -3.31 11.06 6.26
N PRO A 310 -3.09 9.74 6.41
CA PRO A 310 -3.10 8.85 5.25
C PRO A 310 -4.49 8.74 4.61
N ALA A 311 -5.59 8.93 5.35
CA ALA A 311 -6.93 9.01 4.76
C ALA A 311 -7.04 10.23 3.82
N GLU A 312 -6.58 11.40 4.26
CA GLU A 312 -6.52 12.60 3.41
C GLU A 312 -5.58 12.43 2.22
N LEU A 313 -4.47 11.69 2.37
CA LEU A 313 -3.61 11.34 1.23
C LEU A 313 -4.33 10.49 0.18
N VAL A 314 -5.27 9.62 0.58
CA VAL A 314 -6.12 8.90 -0.37
C VAL A 314 -6.99 9.87 -1.16
N ASP A 315 -7.61 10.86 -0.50
CA ASP A 315 -8.48 11.83 -1.19
C ASP A 315 -7.70 12.76 -2.12
N ILE A 316 -6.47 13.14 -1.74
CA ILE A 316 -5.52 13.80 -2.66
C ILE A 316 -5.21 12.87 -3.85
N GLY A 317 -4.91 11.59 -3.60
CA GLY A 317 -4.62 10.60 -4.64
C GLY A 317 -5.78 10.39 -5.61
N LYS A 318 -7.02 10.32 -5.13
CA LYS A 318 -8.24 10.29 -5.96
C LYS A 318 -8.32 11.51 -6.88
N THR A 319 -7.97 12.68 -6.36
CA THR A 319 -7.95 13.91 -7.15
C THR A 319 -6.85 13.87 -8.22
N CYS A 320 -5.67 13.34 -7.91
CA CYS A 320 -4.62 13.12 -8.90
C CYS A 320 -5.10 12.20 -10.04
N ILE A 321 -5.77 11.09 -9.70
CA ILE A 321 -6.36 10.16 -10.68
C ILE A 321 -7.34 10.88 -11.60
N LYS A 322 -8.25 11.70 -11.05
CA LYS A 322 -9.23 12.47 -11.85
C LYS A 322 -8.58 13.44 -12.84
N VAL A 323 -7.46 14.07 -12.46
CA VAL A 323 -6.72 15.03 -13.30
C VAL A 323 -5.70 14.33 -14.21
N ASN A 324 -5.47 13.03 -14.02
CA ASN A 324 -4.49 12.20 -14.73
C ASN A 324 -3.04 12.73 -14.65
N ASP A 325 -2.63 13.23 -13.47
CA ASP A 325 -1.25 13.68 -13.22
C ASP A 325 -0.41 12.56 -12.60
N ALA A 326 0.32 11.82 -13.45
CA ALA A 326 1.15 10.68 -13.01
C ALA A 326 2.27 11.10 -12.03
N THR A 327 2.86 12.27 -12.21
CA THR A 327 3.95 12.77 -11.36
C THR A 327 3.46 12.98 -9.92
N ILE A 328 2.26 13.53 -9.73
CA ILE A 328 1.73 13.68 -8.37
C ILE A 328 1.29 12.32 -7.79
N MET A 329 0.74 11.40 -8.61
CA MET A 329 0.43 10.04 -8.13
C MET A 329 1.67 9.34 -7.56
N ASP A 330 2.81 9.42 -8.26
CA ASP A 330 4.09 8.91 -7.76
C ASP A 330 4.49 9.56 -6.42
N ASN A 331 4.30 10.88 -6.30
CA ASN A 331 4.57 11.60 -5.06
C ASN A 331 3.67 11.13 -3.90
N VAL A 332 2.40 10.82 -4.15
CA VAL A 332 1.47 10.23 -3.16
C VAL A 332 1.99 8.87 -2.69
N ASN A 333 2.39 8.00 -3.61
CA ASN A 333 2.95 6.69 -3.28
C ASN A 333 4.26 6.81 -2.47
N ILE A 334 5.15 7.74 -2.84
CA ILE A 334 6.36 8.06 -2.06
C ILE A 334 5.99 8.50 -0.65
N ARG A 335 4.88 9.23 -0.46
CA ARG A 335 4.43 9.63 0.87
C ARG A 335 3.94 8.46 1.70
N PHE A 336 3.06 7.59 1.17
CA PHE A 336 2.67 6.36 1.88
C PHE A 336 3.89 5.54 2.31
N ASN A 337 4.84 5.33 1.41
CA ASN A 337 6.10 4.63 1.69
C ASN A 337 6.96 5.33 2.76
N THR A 338 6.91 6.66 2.82
CA THR A 338 7.59 7.43 3.87
C THR A 338 6.89 7.25 5.21
N LEU A 339 5.56 7.35 5.25
CA LEU A 339 4.78 7.10 6.47
C LEU A 339 5.00 5.67 7.00
N PHE A 340 5.08 4.67 6.12
CA PHE A 340 5.37 3.28 6.48
C PHE A 340 6.73 3.16 7.17
N ARG A 341 7.79 3.71 6.58
CA ARG A 341 9.13 3.68 7.19
C ARG A 341 9.16 4.28 8.61
N PHE A 342 8.47 5.40 8.83
CA PHE A 342 8.40 6.02 10.15
C PHE A 342 7.52 5.26 11.13
N ALA A 343 6.36 4.75 10.67
CA ALA A 343 5.46 3.94 11.49
C ALA A 343 6.11 2.63 11.93
N ILE A 344 6.85 1.97 11.03
CA ILE A 344 7.61 0.76 11.33
C ILE A 344 8.66 1.05 12.40
N LYS A 345 9.49 2.09 12.20
CA LYS A 345 10.51 2.52 13.16
C LYS A 345 9.90 2.84 14.54
N HIS A 346 8.75 3.50 14.56
CA HIS A 346 8.02 3.82 15.79
C HIS A 346 7.51 2.54 16.48
N ALA A 347 6.85 1.66 15.74
CA ALA A 347 6.30 0.41 16.26
C ALA A 347 7.39 -0.46 16.91
N TYR A 348 8.57 -0.55 16.31
CA TYR A 348 9.69 -1.30 16.88
C TYR A 348 10.22 -0.67 18.17
N LYS A 349 10.47 0.64 18.16
CA LYS A 349 11.07 1.35 19.29
C LYS A 349 10.16 1.35 20.52
N ASN A 350 8.85 1.44 20.31
CA ASN A 350 7.86 1.66 21.36
C ASN A 350 6.97 0.45 21.63
N ASN A 351 7.14 -0.67 20.91
CA ASN A 351 6.23 -1.83 20.92
C ASN A 351 4.76 -1.43 20.70
N GLU A 352 4.53 -0.57 19.71
CA GLU A 352 3.21 0.02 19.45
C GLU A 352 2.84 -0.06 17.96
N PRO A 353 2.24 -1.18 17.52
CA PRO A 353 1.98 -1.44 16.11
C PRO A 353 0.61 -0.93 15.62
N ARG A 354 -0.28 -0.42 16.48
CA ARG A 354 -1.66 -0.04 16.10
C ARG A 354 -1.73 0.92 14.92
N ASN A 355 -0.78 1.84 14.84
CA ASN A 355 -0.75 2.82 13.76
C ASN A 355 -0.36 2.20 12.39
N LEU A 356 0.37 1.08 12.36
CA LEU A 356 0.66 0.35 11.12
C LEU A 356 -0.60 -0.28 10.53
N TYR A 357 -1.50 -0.78 11.38
CA TYR A 357 -2.80 -1.32 10.94
C TYR A 357 -3.59 -0.26 10.18
N ASN A 358 -3.76 0.91 10.78
CA ASN A 358 -4.49 2.03 10.17
C ASN A 358 -3.82 2.52 8.88
N LEU A 359 -2.49 2.60 8.86
CA LEU A 359 -1.76 3.01 7.67
C LEU A 359 -1.90 1.99 6.52
N ALA A 360 -1.83 0.69 6.82
CA ALA A 360 -2.04 -0.38 5.85
C ALA A 360 -3.43 -0.31 5.22
N PHE A 361 -4.46 -0.09 6.05
CA PHE A 361 -5.83 0.11 5.59
C PHE A 361 -5.95 1.27 4.60
N HIS A 362 -5.39 2.44 4.91
CA HIS A 362 -5.47 3.60 4.02
C HIS A 362 -4.61 3.45 2.77
N TYR A 363 -3.44 2.83 2.85
CA TYR A 363 -2.64 2.57 1.66
C TYR A 363 -3.34 1.58 0.72
N SER A 364 -3.98 0.55 1.27
CA SER A 364 -4.87 -0.36 0.54
C SER A 364 -6.05 0.34 -0.12
N ASN A 365 -6.69 1.29 0.57
CA ASN A 365 -7.73 2.12 -0.05
C ASN A 365 -7.17 2.89 -1.26
N MET A 366 -5.96 3.43 -1.19
CA MET A 366 -5.31 4.05 -2.36
C MET A 366 -5.10 3.06 -3.51
N ILE A 367 -4.65 1.83 -3.21
CA ILE A 367 -4.50 0.75 -4.20
C ILE A 367 -5.85 0.44 -4.87
N GLN A 368 -6.93 0.34 -4.09
CA GLN A 368 -8.27 0.13 -4.62
C GLN A 368 -8.72 1.27 -5.54
N GLU A 369 -8.34 2.52 -5.27
CA GLU A 369 -8.60 3.64 -6.19
C GLU A 369 -7.80 3.51 -7.50
N TYR A 370 -6.55 3.04 -7.45
CA TYR A 370 -5.78 2.71 -8.66
C TYR A 370 -6.40 1.55 -9.45
N ILE A 371 -6.92 0.52 -8.76
CA ILE A 371 -7.63 -0.60 -9.40
C ILE A 371 -8.88 -0.08 -10.14
N LYS A 372 -9.69 0.76 -9.48
CA LYS A 372 -10.88 1.37 -10.08
C LYS A 372 -10.57 2.25 -11.31
N ALA A 373 -9.35 2.76 -11.40
CA ALA A 373 -8.87 3.62 -12.48
C ALA A 373 -8.03 2.87 -13.52
N ASP A 374 -7.97 1.53 -13.46
CA ASP A 374 -7.19 0.67 -14.37
C ASP A 374 -5.70 1.04 -14.46
N ARG A 375 -5.11 1.47 -13.32
CA ARG A 375 -3.68 1.80 -13.19
C ARG A 375 -2.86 0.62 -12.69
N ALA A 376 -2.72 -0.40 -13.54
CA ALA A 376 -1.97 -1.62 -13.22
C ALA A 376 -0.50 -1.36 -12.85
N ASP A 377 0.13 -0.35 -13.46
CA ASP A 377 1.49 0.10 -13.14
C ASP A 377 1.63 0.52 -11.66
N MET A 378 0.68 1.32 -11.17
CA MET A 378 0.65 1.81 -9.79
C MET A 378 0.31 0.69 -8.79
N VAL A 379 -0.62 -0.19 -9.15
CA VAL A 379 -1.00 -1.34 -8.31
C VAL A 379 0.19 -2.28 -8.12
N ASN A 380 0.89 -2.65 -9.20
CA ASN A 380 2.10 -3.47 -9.13
C ASN A 380 3.16 -2.85 -8.21
N TYR A 381 3.45 -1.55 -8.39
CA TYR A 381 4.39 -0.84 -7.53
C TYR A 381 3.99 -0.91 -6.04
N CYS A 382 2.71 -0.70 -5.73
CA CYS A 382 2.23 -0.73 -4.36
C CYS A 382 2.28 -2.13 -3.75
N TYR A 383 1.95 -3.19 -4.52
CA TYR A 383 2.08 -4.58 -4.07
C TYR A 383 3.54 -4.93 -3.73
N ASP A 384 4.49 -4.53 -4.58
CA ASP A 384 5.92 -4.70 -4.30
C ASP A 384 6.35 -3.99 -3.02
N LYS A 385 5.78 -2.80 -2.73
CA LYS A 385 6.05 -2.09 -1.48
C LYS A 385 5.43 -2.77 -0.26
N PHE A 386 4.21 -3.30 -0.36
CA PHE A 386 3.61 -4.10 0.70
C PHE A 386 4.48 -5.31 1.04
N LYS A 387 4.94 -6.05 0.03
CA LYS A 387 5.88 -7.17 0.20
C LYS A 387 7.19 -6.74 0.85
N PHE A 388 7.77 -5.63 0.38
CA PHE A 388 8.99 -5.07 0.96
C PHE A 388 8.82 -4.76 2.46
N TYR A 389 7.72 -4.11 2.84
CA TYR A 389 7.47 -3.75 4.24
C TYR A 389 7.08 -4.95 5.10
N ALA A 390 6.35 -5.92 4.58
CA ALA A 390 6.05 -7.16 5.29
C ALA A 390 7.35 -7.90 5.66
N ASN A 391 8.30 -7.99 4.73
CA ASN A 391 9.61 -8.59 4.97
C ASN A 391 10.42 -7.82 6.03
N ASP A 392 10.35 -6.49 6.03
CA ASP A 392 10.99 -5.66 7.06
C ASP A 392 10.35 -5.89 8.44
N ILE A 393 9.02 -5.99 8.49
CA ILE A 393 8.24 -6.28 9.71
C ILE A 393 8.61 -7.65 10.29
N TYR A 394 8.67 -8.70 9.47
CA TYR A 394 9.07 -10.03 9.92
C TYR A 394 10.45 -10.06 10.58
N LYS A 395 11.45 -9.40 9.96
CA LYS A 395 12.81 -9.35 10.50
C LYS A 395 12.89 -8.80 11.92
N ASN A 396 11.94 -7.95 12.29
CA ASN A 396 11.90 -7.32 13.61
C ASN A 396 10.89 -7.99 14.55
N ALA A 397 9.95 -8.79 14.01
CA ALA A 397 8.91 -9.49 14.75
C ALA A 397 9.42 -10.59 15.69
N GLU A 398 10.61 -11.16 15.45
CA GLU A 398 11.27 -12.07 16.40
C GLU A 398 11.42 -11.48 17.81
N THR A 399 11.77 -10.19 17.85
CA THR A 399 11.95 -9.47 19.12
C THR A 399 10.65 -8.85 19.63
N ASN A 400 9.63 -8.76 18.78
CA ASN A 400 8.35 -8.12 19.11
C ASN A 400 7.17 -8.86 18.46
N PRO A 401 6.62 -9.90 19.10
CA PRO A 401 5.60 -10.77 18.51
C PRO A 401 4.31 -10.06 18.06
N SER A 402 4.01 -8.89 18.62
CA SER A 402 2.86 -8.06 18.23
C SER A 402 2.90 -7.62 16.76
N LEU A 403 4.08 -7.63 16.13
CA LEU A 403 4.31 -7.25 14.74
C LEU A 403 3.87 -8.32 13.73
N TYR A 404 3.80 -9.60 14.12
CA TYR A 404 3.33 -10.67 13.23
C TYR A 404 1.91 -10.40 12.73
N PHE A 405 1.05 -9.88 13.61
CA PHE A 405 -0.32 -9.51 13.28
C PHE A 405 -0.41 -8.38 12.22
N ILE A 406 0.63 -7.54 12.08
CA ILE A 406 0.65 -6.52 11.04
C ILE A 406 0.86 -7.14 9.66
N VAL A 407 1.60 -8.25 9.55
CA VAL A 407 1.72 -8.94 8.26
C VAL A 407 0.40 -9.60 7.87
N ASP A 408 -0.30 -10.19 8.82
CA ASP A 408 -1.67 -10.68 8.59
C ASP A 408 -2.56 -9.53 8.08
N THR A 409 -2.45 -8.34 8.69
CA THR A 409 -3.19 -7.16 8.25
C THR A 409 -2.84 -6.76 6.81
N LEU A 410 -1.55 -6.68 6.45
CA LEU A 410 -1.13 -6.37 5.08
C LEU A 410 -1.68 -7.37 4.07
N THR A 411 -1.65 -8.66 4.42
CA THR A 411 -2.19 -9.74 3.58
C THR A 411 -3.70 -9.62 3.42
N PHE A 412 -4.42 -9.32 4.50
CA PHE A 412 -5.87 -9.10 4.47
C PHE A 412 -6.24 -7.91 3.58
N GLU A 413 -5.48 -6.83 3.67
CA GLU A 413 -5.66 -5.66 2.84
C GLU A 413 -5.45 -5.97 1.34
N LEU A 414 -4.39 -6.71 0.99
CA LEU A 414 -4.20 -7.15 -0.41
C LEU A 414 -5.23 -8.19 -0.88
N ARG A 415 -5.78 -9.03 0.02
CA ARG A 415 -6.91 -9.91 -0.30
C ARG A 415 -8.11 -9.10 -0.80
N LYS A 416 -8.46 -7.99 -0.15
CA LYS A 416 -9.55 -7.11 -0.62
C LYS A 416 -9.27 -6.55 -2.01
N CYS A 417 -8.03 -6.14 -2.26
CA CYS A 417 -7.60 -5.70 -3.58
C CYS A 417 -7.73 -6.81 -4.64
N GLN A 418 -7.36 -8.06 -4.33
CA GLN A 418 -7.50 -9.21 -5.24
C GLN A 418 -8.95 -9.50 -5.62
N VAL A 419 -9.86 -9.45 -4.63
CA VAL A 419 -11.30 -9.57 -4.87
C VAL A 419 -11.77 -8.47 -5.83
N LEU A 420 -11.40 -7.22 -5.58
CA LEU A 420 -11.78 -6.09 -6.43
C LEU A 420 -11.20 -6.18 -7.85
N ILE A 421 -9.94 -6.62 -8.00
CA ILE A 421 -9.30 -6.86 -9.30
C ILE A 421 -10.10 -7.90 -10.10
N HIS A 422 -10.53 -8.98 -9.44
CA HIS A 422 -11.38 -10.00 -10.06
C HIS A 422 -12.73 -9.43 -10.51
N GLU A 423 -13.42 -8.69 -9.62
CA GLU A 423 -14.71 -8.05 -9.93
C GLU A 423 -14.62 -7.04 -11.08
N LYS A 424 -13.44 -6.42 -11.27
CA LYS A 424 -13.13 -5.52 -12.38
C LYS A 424 -12.73 -6.23 -13.67
N ASN A 425 -12.65 -7.56 -13.68
CA ASN A 425 -12.27 -8.37 -14.85
C ASN A 425 -10.93 -7.94 -15.46
N TRP A 426 -9.94 -7.66 -14.62
CA TRP A 426 -8.57 -7.43 -15.07
C TRP A 426 -8.01 -8.66 -15.80
N ASP A 427 -6.92 -8.46 -16.56
CA ASP A 427 -6.28 -9.55 -17.27
C ASP A 427 -5.86 -10.68 -16.29
N PRO A 428 -6.22 -11.94 -16.57
CA PRO A 428 -5.91 -13.06 -15.67
C PRO A 428 -4.42 -13.23 -15.38
N LYS A 429 -3.54 -12.83 -16.30
CA LYS A 429 -2.09 -12.89 -16.09
C LYS A 429 -1.65 -11.86 -15.06
N ASP A 430 -2.09 -10.61 -15.21
CA ASP A 430 -1.76 -9.53 -14.28
C ASP A 430 -2.31 -9.84 -12.87
N GLN A 431 -3.54 -10.35 -12.79
CA GLN A 431 -4.13 -10.79 -11.52
C GLN A 431 -3.31 -11.92 -10.88
N MET A 432 -2.87 -12.90 -11.68
CA MET A 432 -2.06 -14.03 -11.20
C MET A 432 -0.68 -13.58 -10.71
N ASP A 433 -0.04 -12.64 -11.40
CA ASP A 433 1.27 -12.12 -10.99
C ASP A 433 1.16 -11.34 -9.67
N LEU A 434 0.10 -10.54 -9.49
CA LEU A 434 -0.21 -9.90 -8.21
C LEU A 434 -0.55 -10.91 -7.11
N LEU A 435 -1.25 -12.01 -7.42
CA LEU A 435 -1.56 -13.07 -6.46
C LEU A 435 -0.27 -13.71 -5.94
N LYS A 436 0.69 -14.02 -6.82
CA LYS A 436 1.99 -14.58 -6.42
C LYS A 436 2.76 -13.68 -5.44
N LEU A 437 2.62 -12.36 -5.54
CA LEU A 437 3.19 -11.43 -4.55
C LEU A 437 2.51 -11.55 -3.17
N VAL A 438 1.19 -11.76 -3.14
CA VAL A 438 0.43 -11.98 -1.89
C VAL A 438 0.82 -13.32 -1.25
N LEU A 439 1.03 -14.35 -2.07
CA LEU A 439 1.46 -15.67 -1.58
C LEU A 439 2.80 -15.61 -0.86
N GLN A 440 3.74 -14.81 -1.34
CA GLN A 440 5.07 -14.66 -0.74
C GLN A 440 5.09 -13.88 0.59
N LEU A 441 3.96 -13.35 1.06
CA LEU A 441 3.87 -12.60 2.32
C LEU A 441 3.97 -13.49 3.57
N ASP A 442 4.00 -14.80 3.46
CA ASP A 442 4.21 -15.72 4.60
C ASP A 442 5.65 -16.25 4.69
N GLN A 443 6.52 -15.90 3.73
CA GLN A 443 7.89 -16.39 3.60
C GLN A 443 8.92 -15.24 3.72
N PRO A 444 9.41 -14.93 4.94
CA PRO A 444 10.42 -13.90 5.10
C PRO A 444 11.79 -14.36 4.54
N PRO A 445 12.48 -13.54 3.72
CA PRO A 445 13.80 -13.87 3.21
C PRO A 445 14.84 -13.92 4.35
N SER A 446 15.72 -14.92 4.29
CA SER A 446 16.84 -15.18 5.23
C SER A 446 16.49 -15.93 6.52
N TYR A 447 15.26 -16.42 6.68
CA TYR A 447 14.90 -17.35 7.75
C TYR A 447 15.01 -18.79 7.23
N SER A 448 15.79 -19.65 7.90
CA SER A 448 15.48 -21.08 7.80
C SER A 448 14.17 -21.28 8.55
N LYS A 449 13.18 -21.92 7.90
CA LYS A 449 11.90 -22.27 8.55
C LYS A 449 12.10 -23.17 9.79
N ASP A 450 13.31 -23.66 10.05
CA ASP A 450 13.74 -24.37 11.26
C ASP A 450 13.90 -23.48 12.51
N VAL A 451 14.15 -22.17 12.34
CA VAL A 451 14.26 -21.17 13.42
C VAL A 451 12.94 -20.40 13.62
N VAL A 452 12.08 -20.39 12.61
CA VAL A 452 10.73 -19.85 12.70
C VAL A 452 9.93 -20.75 13.63
N ASP A 453 9.44 -20.18 14.73
CA ASP A 453 8.68 -20.88 15.75
C ASP A 453 7.60 -21.77 15.09
N LYS A 454 7.54 -23.07 15.42
CA LYS A 454 6.58 -24.01 14.78
C LYS A 454 5.13 -23.55 14.90
N GLY A 455 4.84 -22.60 15.80
CA GLY A 455 3.55 -21.91 15.91
C GLY A 455 3.23 -20.92 14.77
N ILE A 456 4.24 -20.28 14.17
CA ILE A 456 4.09 -19.30 13.06
C ILE A 456 3.87 -20.01 11.72
N LEU A 457 4.46 -21.21 11.53
CA LEU A 457 4.25 -22.06 10.35
C LEU A 457 3.14 -23.11 10.53
N GLY A 458 2.65 -23.28 11.76
CA GLY A 458 1.61 -24.26 12.13
C GLY A 458 0.18 -23.70 12.07
N GLY A 459 -0.72 -24.30 12.84
CA GLY A 459 -2.16 -23.94 12.89
C GLY A 459 -2.52 -22.50 13.32
N ASN A 460 -1.53 -21.67 13.70
CA ASN A 460 -1.71 -20.26 14.07
C ASN A 460 -1.20 -19.26 13.02
N ASN A 461 -0.77 -19.71 11.83
CA ASN A 461 -0.39 -18.81 10.74
C ASN A 461 -1.59 -17.99 10.24
N GLY A 462 -1.62 -16.69 10.55
CA GLY A 462 -2.71 -15.80 10.14
C GLY A 462 -2.69 -15.45 8.65
N THR A 463 -1.50 -15.19 8.07
CA THR A 463 -1.30 -15.00 6.64
C THR A 463 -1.88 -16.15 5.83
N ARG A 464 -1.54 -17.40 6.17
CA ARG A 464 -2.05 -18.60 5.49
C ARG A 464 -3.56 -18.69 5.58
N ARG A 465 -4.13 -18.34 6.74
CA ARG A 465 -5.59 -18.31 6.93
C ARG A 465 -6.28 -17.33 5.97
N ILE A 466 -5.68 -16.16 5.76
CA ILE A 466 -6.21 -15.14 4.83
C ILE A 466 -6.09 -15.62 3.39
N GLN A 467 -4.97 -16.25 3.02
CA GLN A 467 -4.78 -16.84 1.69
C GLN A 467 -5.81 -17.94 1.41
N ILE A 468 -6.10 -18.83 2.38
CA ILE A 468 -7.20 -19.80 2.27
C ILE A 468 -8.53 -19.05 2.06
N GLY A 469 -8.81 -18.00 2.84
CA GLY A 469 -10.00 -17.17 2.65
C GLY A 469 -10.11 -16.49 1.28
N LEU A 470 -8.99 -16.27 0.57
CA LEU A 470 -8.97 -15.83 -0.83
C LEU A 470 -9.23 -17.00 -1.80
N ALA A 471 -8.72 -18.20 -1.51
CA ALA A 471 -9.04 -19.40 -2.29
C ALA A 471 -10.55 -19.74 -2.21
N LEU A 472 -11.17 -19.60 -1.04
CA LEU A 472 -12.63 -19.78 -0.87
C LEU A 472 -13.42 -18.84 -1.78
N PHE A 473 -13.01 -17.57 -1.86
CA PHE A 473 -13.59 -16.61 -2.80
C PHE A 473 -13.46 -17.09 -4.24
N TYR A 474 -12.26 -17.50 -4.69
CA TYR A 474 -12.05 -17.96 -6.06
C TYR A 474 -12.87 -19.22 -6.41
N LEU A 475 -13.05 -20.15 -5.46
CA LEU A 475 -13.94 -21.30 -5.64
C LEU A 475 -15.40 -20.86 -5.79
N SER A 476 -15.86 -19.90 -4.98
CA SER A 476 -17.24 -19.41 -5.03
C SER A 476 -17.61 -18.75 -6.38
N VAL A 477 -16.64 -18.14 -7.05
CA VAL A 477 -16.80 -17.51 -8.38
C VAL A 477 -16.43 -18.45 -9.53
N GLY A 478 -16.14 -19.73 -9.24
CA GLY A 478 -15.82 -20.76 -10.24
C GLY A 478 -14.43 -20.65 -10.87
N ASN A 479 -13.53 -19.85 -10.30
CA ASN A 479 -12.16 -19.67 -10.81
C ASN A 479 -11.18 -20.64 -10.13
N THR A 480 -11.29 -21.92 -10.48
CA THR A 480 -10.53 -23.00 -9.83
C THR A 480 -9.02 -22.84 -9.99
N LYS A 481 -8.54 -22.26 -11.09
CA LYS A 481 -7.10 -22.09 -11.36
C LYS A 481 -6.37 -21.24 -10.30
N PHE A 482 -7.02 -20.17 -9.82
CA PHE A 482 -6.45 -19.31 -8.79
C PHE A 482 -6.50 -19.99 -7.41
N ALA A 483 -7.58 -20.73 -7.12
CA ALA A 483 -7.68 -21.53 -5.91
C ALA A 483 -6.62 -22.67 -5.89
N GLU A 484 -6.40 -23.33 -7.03
CA GLU A 484 -5.34 -24.33 -7.24
C GLU A 484 -3.96 -23.73 -6.98
N THR A 485 -3.67 -22.53 -7.50
CA THR A 485 -2.37 -21.86 -7.26
C THR A 485 -2.12 -21.60 -5.77
N ILE A 486 -3.14 -21.17 -5.02
CA ILE A 486 -3.02 -20.99 -3.57
C ILE A 486 -2.83 -22.33 -2.85
N ALA A 487 -3.55 -23.38 -3.29
CA ALA A 487 -3.42 -24.71 -2.72
C ALA A 487 -2.02 -25.30 -2.97
N GLU A 488 -1.49 -25.17 -4.19
CA GLU A 488 -0.14 -25.60 -4.56
C GLU A 488 0.95 -24.90 -3.74
N ASP A 489 0.83 -23.59 -3.52
CA ASP A 489 1.73 -22.83 -2.65
C ASP A 489 1.65 -23.32 -1.18
N TYR A 490 0.45 -23.67 -0.70
CA TYR A 490 0.31 -24.25 0.63
C TYR A 490 0.94 -25.65 0.74
N LEU A 491 0.94 -26.44 -0.35
CA LEU A 491 1.61 -27.74 -0.36
C LEU A 491 3.12 -27.65 -0.21
N ASP A 492 3.75 -26.50 -0.47
CA ASP A 492 5.19 -26.35 -0.21
C ASP A 492 5.53 -26.47 1.29
N ASP A 493 4.55 -26.26 2.17
CA ASP A 493 4.73 -26.50 3.61
C ASP A 493 4.86 -28.00 3.95
N LEU A 494 4.49 -28.93 3.06
CA LEU A 494 4.72 -30.37 3.24
C LEU A 494 6.22 -30.72 3.38
N ALA A 495 7.12 -29.90 2.84
CA ALA A 495 8.55 -30.13 3.01
C ALA A 495 9.01 -30.08 4.48
N TYR A 496 8.18 -29.55 5.38
CA TYR A 496 8.52 -29.29 6.78
C TYR A 496 7.62 -30.04 7.79
N PHE A 497 6.54 -30.66 7.33
CA PHE A 497 5.60 -31.39 8.17
C PHE A 497 5.34 -32.78 7.61
N ASP A 498 5.21 -33.78 8.49
CA ASP A 498 4.65 -35.06 8.08
C ASP A 498 3.18 -34.90 7.65
N GLU A 499 2.69 -35.84 6.84
CA GLU A 499 1.35 -35.82 6.26
C GLU A 499 0.25 -35.60 7.31
N LYS A 500 0.37 -36.25 8.47
CA LYS A 500 -0.62 -36.16 9.55
C LYS A 500 -0.62 -34.77 10.17
N THR A 501 0.55 -34.22 10.45
CA THR A 501 0.68 -32.85 10.99
C THR A 501 0.19 -31.81 10.00
N PHE A 502 0.49 -31.96 8.69
CA PHE A 502 -0.02 -31.07 7.65
C PHE A 502 -1.56 -31.09 7.58
N LYS A 503 -2.17 -32.28 7.50
CA LYS A 503 -3.64 -32.44 7.52
C LYS A 503 -4.26 -31.82 8.77
N GLN A 504 -3.63 -31.96 9.94
CA GLN A 504 -4.10 -31.32 11.18
C GLN A 504 -4.03 -29.79 11.13
N ASN A 505 -2.95 -29.22 10.59
CA ASN A 505 -2.80 -27.78 10.42
C ASN A 505 -3.86 -27.20 9.47
N VAL A 506 -4.06 -27.83 8.31
CA VAL A 506 -5.11 -27.44 7.34
C VAL A 506 -6.50 -27.43 8.01
N ASN A 507 -6.83 -28.51 8.72
CA ASN A 507 -8.12 -28.61 9.41
C ASN A 507 -8.29 -27.54 10.49
N THR A 508 -7.21 -27.23 11.22
CA THR A 508 -7.21 -26.16 12.23
C THR A 508 -7.49 -24.79 11.59
N GLN A 509 -6.81 -24.47 10.48
CA GLN A 509 -7.01 -23.20 9.78
C GLN A 509 -8.43 -23.07 9.22
N CYS A 510 -8.96 -24.15 8.62
CA CYS A 510 -10.33 -24.19 8.11
C CYS A 510 -11.37 -24.06 9.24
N PHE A 511 -11.14 -24.74 10.38
CA PHE A 511 -12.00 -24.61 11.56
C PHE A 511 -12.02 -23.17 12.08
N LEU A 512 -10.85 -22.53 12.21
CA LEU A 512 -10.76 -21.14 12.66
C LEU A 512 -11.49 -20.18 11.70
N LEU A 513 -11.34 -20.34 10.39
CA LEU A 513 -12.12 -19.60 9.38
C LEU A 513 -13.64 -19.76 9.56
N SER A 514 -14.10 -20.96 9.92
CA SER A 514 -15.53 -21.24 10.10
C SER A 514 -16.17 -20.45 11.25
N ILE A 515 -15.40 -20.11 12.30
CA ILE A 515 -15.90 -19.45 13.51
C ILE A 515 -15.78 -17.92 13.51
N PHE A 516 -14.87 -17.36 12.71
CA PHE A 516 -14.70 -15.90 12.62
C PHE A 516 -15.93 -15.22 12.00
N GLY A 517 -16.25 -14.02 12.47
CA GLY A 517 -17.46 -13.29 12.08
C GLY A 517 -17.12 -11.86 11.62
N PRO A 518 -18.07 -11.19 10.94
CA PRO A 518 -17.87 -9.86 10.38
C PRO A 518 -17.91 -8.72 11.42
N THR A 519 -18.34 -9.00 12.65
CA THR A 519 -18.53 -8.00 13.71
C THR A 519 -17.24 -7.27 14.04
N PHE A 520 -17.36 -5.95 14.20
CA PHE A 520 -16.25 -5.09 14.56
C PHE A 520 -15.69 -5.46 15.94
N TRP A 521 -14.38 -5.34 16.10
CA TRP A 521 -13.69 -5.87 17.27
C TRP A 521 -13.97 -5.09 18.56
N GLU A 522 -14.29 -3.79 18.50
CA GLU A 522 -14.72 -3.03 19.68
C GLU A 522 -16.11 -3.43 20.18
N ASP A 523 -16.92 -4.05 19.32
CA ASP A 523 -18.27 -4.52 19.63
C ASP A 523 -18.30 -5.99 20.08
N THR A 524 -17.15 -6.66 20.21
CA THR A 524 -17.06 -8.08 20.61
C THR A 524 -15.86 -8.39 21.50
N ASP A 525 -15.99 -9.39 22.36
CA ASP A 525 -14.88 -9.89 23.20
C ASP A 525 -13.77 -10.63 22.39
N ARG A 526 -13.85 -10.64 21.05
CA ARG A 526 -12.98 -11.43 20.16
C ARG A 526 -11.71 -10.69 19.72
N GLY A 527 -11.55 -9.41 20.05
CA GLY A 527 -10.44 -8.60 19.59
C GLY A 527 -10.34 -8.53 18.06
N ASN A 528 -9.17 -8.17 17.52
CA ASN A 528 -8.94 -7.84 16.10
C ASN A 528 -9.02 -9.04 15.12
N LEU A 529 -9.66 -10.15 15.50
CA LEU A 529 -9.72 -11.38 14.71
C LEU A 529 -10.72 -11.33 13.54
N ASN A 530 -11.44 -10.21 13.38
CA ASN A 530 -12.35 -9.99 12.26
C ASN A 530 -11.64 -9.96 10.88
N ILE A 531 -10.33 -9.70 10.83
CA ILE A 531 -9.54 -9.76 9.58
C ILE A 531 -9.51 -11.17 8.98
N TYR A 532 -9.74 -12.22 9.78
CA TYR A 532 -9.79 -13.59 9.30
C TYR A 532 -11.19 -14.00 8.82
N PHE A 533 -12.16 -13.09 8.79
CA PHE A 533 -13.49 -13.40 8.30
C PHE A 533 -13.48 -13.59 6.77
N ALA A 534 -14.03 -14.73 6.33
CA ALA A 534 -14.36 -15.02 4.95
C ALA A 534 -15.88 -15.28 4.85
N PRO A 535 -16.59 -14.58 3.95
CA PRO A 535 -18.02 -14.85 3.70
C PRO A 535 -18.28 -16.26 3.16
N GLU A 536 -17.39 -16.78 2.32
CA GLU A 536 -17.55 -18.00 1.52
C GLU A 536 -17.24 -19.29 2.32
N LYS A 537 -17.80 -19.40 3.53
CA LYS A 537 -17.56 -20.53 4.44
C LYS A 537 -18.06 -21.87 3.89
N ASP A 538 -19.05 -21.82 3.01
CA ASP A 538 -19.58 -22.98 2.29
C ASP A 538 -18.53 -23.66 1.40
N GLN A 539 -17.49 -22.95 0.97
CA GLN A 539 -16.42 -23.49 0.13
C GLN A 539 -15.29 -24.17 0.91
N LEU A 540 -15.36 -24.21 2.26
CA LEU A 540 -14.32 -24.81 3.10
C LEU A 540 -14.09 -26.30 2.80
N GLU A 541 -15.16 -27.07 2.57
CA GLU A 541 -15.03 -28.48 2.19
C GLU A 541 -14.44 -28.63 0.79
N SER A 542 -14.93 -27.86 -0.19
CA SER A 542 -14.40 -27.83 -1.56
C SER A 542 -12.89 -27.54 -1.60
N PHE A 543 -12.42 -26.60 -0.77
CA PHE A 543 -11.00 -26.28 -0.67
C PHE A 543 -10.19 -27.41 -0.05
N LYS A 544 -10.69 -28.07 1.00
CA LYS A 544 -10.00 -29.22 1.61
C LYS A 544 -9.89 -30.38 0.63
N GLU A 545 -10.96 -30.69 -0.10
CA GLU A 545 -10.96 -31.73 -1.13
C GLU A 545 -9.93 -31.41 -2.23
N LEU A 546 -9.90 -30.15 -2.71
CA LEU A 546 -8.91 -29.70 -3.68
C LEU A 546 -7.47 -29.87 -3.17
N LEU A 547 -7.19 -29.35 -1.97
CA LEU A 547 -5.85 -29.38 -1.39
C LEU A 547 -5.38 -30.81 -1.12
N PHE A 548 -6.22 -31.66 -0.55
CA PHE A 548 -5.83 -33.05 -0.26
C PHE A 548 -5.68 -33.88 -1.53
N LYS A 549 -6.50 -33.66 -2.57
CA LYS A 549 -6.28 -34.30 -3.87
C LYS A 549 -4.94 -33.92 -4.49
N LEU A 550 -4.56 -32.64 -4.42
CA LEU A 550 -3.25 -32.17 -4.90
C LEU A 550 -2.10 -32.72 -4.03
N MET A 551 -2.32 -32.83 -2.71
CA MET A 551 -1.39 -33.42 -1.75
C MET A 551 -1.12 -34.89 -2.07
N ASP A 552 -2.16 -35.70 -2.27
CA ASP A 552 -2.05 -37.12 -2.57
C ASP A 552 -1.28 -37.33 -3.89
N LYS A 553 -1.61 -36.56 -4.94
CA LYS A 553 -0.86 -36.56 -6.21
C LYS A 553 0.63 -36.21 -6.03
N ARG A 554 0.94 -35.22 -5.19
CA ARG A 554 2.32 -34.81 -4.88
C ARG A 554 3.07 -35.89 -4.10
N LEU A 555 2.42 -36.55 -3.15
CA LEU A 555 3.00 -37.66 -2.38
C LEU A 555 3.27 -38.88 -3.27
N GLU A 556 2.33 -39.24 -4.14
CA GLU A 556 2.52 -40.34 -5.11
C GLU A 556 3.73 -40.12 -6.02
N THR A 557 3.93 -38.88 -6.49
CA THR A 557 5.09 -38.49 -7.30
C THR A 557 6.38 -38.60 -6.48
N LEU A 558 6.38 -38.15 -5.23
CA LEU A 558 7.56 -38.16 -4.36
C LEU A 558 7.97 -39.58 -3.90
N GLU A 559 7.00 -40.46 -3.63
CA GLU A 559 7.26 -41.86 -3.27
C GLU A 559 7.85 -42.66 -4.44
N ARG A 560 7.38 -42.38 -5.66
CA ARG A 560 7.99 -42.90 -6.90
C ARG A 560 9.45 -42.46 -7.00
N ASP A 561 9.72 -41.17 -6.85
CA ASP A 561 11.07 -40.62 -6.95
C ASP A 561 12.01 -41.20 -5.88
N ALA A 562 11.55 -41.41 -4.65
CA ALA A 562 12.36 -41.98 -3.57
C ALA A 562 12.87 -43.40 -3.89
N LYS A 563 12.03 -44.25 -4.50
CA LYS A 563 12.43 -45.61 -4.92
C LYS A 563 13.48 -45.60 -6.03
N PHE A 564 13.40 -44.63 -6.94
CA PHE A 564 14.45 -44.40 -7.94
C PHE A 564 15.76 -43.88 -7.33
N LEU A 565 15.70 -42.98 -6.35
CA LEU A 565 16.90 -42.50 -5.65
C LEU A 565 17.65 -43.65 -4.93
N SER A 566 16.93 -44.66 -4.42
CA SER A 566 17.55 -45.84 -3.80
C SER A 566 18.39 -46.67 -4.78
N LEU A 567 17.98 -46.78 -6.05
CA LEU A 567 18.77 -47.43 -7.10
C LEU A 567 20.05 -46.65 -7.42
N GLU A 568 19.98 -45.32 -7.39
CA GLU A 568 21.13 -44.45 -7.61
C GLU A 568 22.15 -44.52 -6.45
N VAL A 569 21.67 -44.68 -5.22
CA VAL A 569 22.54 -44.95 -4.05
C VAL A 569 23.25 -46.31 -4.19
N ASP A 570 22.57 -47.35 -4.68
CA ASP A 570 23.19 -48.66 -4.94
C ASP A 570 24.29 -48.57 -6.00
N LYS A 571 24.09 -47.81 -7.08
CA LYS A 571 25.15 -47.51 -8.09
C LYS A 571 26.41 -46.93 -7.44
N LEU A 572 26.26 -45.90 -6.61
CA LEU A 572 27.39 -45.26 -5.91
C LEU A 572 28.08 -46.24 -4.95
N MET A 573 27.32 -47.13 -4.30
CA MET A 573 27.87 -48.19 -3.45
C MET A 573 28.64 -49.24 -4.26
N GLN A 574 28.20 -49.60 -5.46
CA GLN A 574 28.95 -50.48 -6.36
C GLN A 574 30.22 -49.83 -6.91
N LYS A 575 30.15 -48.55 -7.29
CA LYS A 575 31.32 -47.77 -7.71
C LYS A 575 32.39 -47.75 -6.62
N ARG A 576 31.96 -47.55 -5.36
CA ARG A 576 32.81 -47.66 -4.17
C ARG A 576 33.45 -49.05 -4.03
N GLY A 577 32.68 -50.11 -4.27
CA GLY A 577 33.17 -51.50 -4.22
C GLY A 577 34.20 -51.81 -5.31
N LYS A 578 34.00 -51.30 -6.54
CA LYS A 578 34.94 -51.46 -7.66
C LYS A 578 36.25 -50.67 -7.47
N GLN A 579 36.25 -49.65 -6.61
CA GLN A 579 37.39 -48.76 -6.33
C GLN A 579 38.02 -48.99 -4.94
N ASP A 580 37.95 -50.22 -4.40
CA ASP A 580 38.57 -50.60 -3.12
C ASP A 580 38.17 -49.69 -1.93
N GLY A 581 36.93 -49.19 -1.95
CA GLY A 581 36.36 -48.35 -0.90
C GLY A 581 36.38 -46.84 -1.17
N TYR A 582 36.99 -46.39 -2.28
CA TYR A 582 37.13 -44.98 -2.65
C TYR A 582 35.93 -44.43 -3.43
N LEU A 583 35.55 -43.18 -3.15
CA LEU A 583 34.60 -42.33 -3.88
C LEU A 583 35.21 -40.92 -3.92
N ASN A 584 35.04 -40.19 -5.02
CA ASN A 584 35.47 -38.79 -5.08
C ASN A 584 34.52 -37.90 -4.23
N ASP A 585 34.95 -36.67 -3.93
CA ASP A 585 34.20 -35.77 -3.03
C ASP A 585 32.80 -35.44 -3.56
N ALA A 586 32.64 -35.27 -4.88
CA ALA A 586 31.35 -35.01 -5.51
C ALA A 586 30.38 -36.20 -5.41
N ASP A 587 30.87 -37.41 -5.62
CA ASP A 587 30.08 -38.65 -5.52
C ASP A 587 29.73 -38.95 -4.05
N LYS A 588 30.60 -38.57 -3.11
CA LYS A 588 30.34 -38.70 -1.68
C LYS A 588 29.27 -37.72 -1.21
N GLU A 589 29.35 -36.46 -1.63
CA GLU A 589 28.34 -35.43 -1.35
C GLU A 589 26.98 -35.81 -1.98
N ARG A 590 26.98 -36.30 -3.23
CA ARG A 590 25.79 -36.84 -3.89
C ARG A 590 25.21 -38.03 -3.13
N MET A 591 26.05 -38.97 -2.66
CA MET A 591 25.57 -40.10 -1.85
C MET A 591 24.93 -39.65 -0.53
N GLU A 592 25.53 -38.71 0.17
CA GLU A 592 25.00 -38.19 1.45
C GLU A 592 23.69 -37.41 1.24
N ASP A 593 23.58 -36.62 0.16
CA ASP A 593 22.36 -35.91 -0.22
C ASP A 593 21.22 -36.88 -0.60
N LEU A 594 21.52 -37.89 -1.43
CA LEU A 594 20.56 -38.92 -1.81
C LEU A 594 20.07 -39.72 -0.60
N LYS A 595 20.97 -40.13 0.30
CA LYS A 595 20.59 -40.83 1.54
C LYS A 595 19.72 -39.96 2.44
N ARG A 596 20.06 -38.68 2.60
CA ARG A 596 19.23 -37.73 3.35
C ARG A 596 17.85 -37.58 2.74
N LYS A 597 17.74 -37.51 1.41
CA LYS A 597 16.46 -37.44 0.69
C LYS A 597 15.62 -38.69 0.89
N ILE A 598 16.23 -39.88 0.90
CA ILE A 598 15.55 -41.16 1.14
C ILE A 598 15.08 -41.26 2.61
N GLU A 599 15.97 -41.00 3.57
CA GLU A 599 15.65 -41.07 5.02
C GLU A 599 14.56 -40.08 5.43
N ALA A 600 14.49 -38.91 4.79
CA ALA A 600 13.41 -37.94 5.01
C ALA A 600 12.04 -38.39 4.45
N ARG A 601 12.01 -39.45 3.62
CA ARG A 601 10.85 -39.88 2.81
C ARG A 601 10.38 -41.30 3.11
N GLU A 602 11.14 -42.11 3.87
CA GLU A 602 10.68 -43.41 4.35
C GLU A 602 9.55 -43.23 5.40
N LYS A 603 8.32 -43.56 5.01
CA LYS A 603 7.30 -43.98 5.98
C LYS A 603 7.78 -45.30 6.58
N GLY A 604 7.60 -45.49 7.89
CA GLY A 604 7.96 -46.74 8.54
C GLY A 604 7.22 -47.91 7.90
N ASP A 605 7.91 -48.64 7.03
CA ASP A 605 7.37 -49.81 6.36
C ASP A 605 7.03 -50.86 7.41
N GLY A 606 5.73 -51.07 7.62
CA GLY A 606 5.26 -52.36 8.10
C GLY A 606 5.55 -53.37 7.00
N ASP A 607 6.37 -54.35 7.31
CA ASP A 607 6.83 -55.42 6.42
C ASP A 607 5.62 -56.18 5.82
N ILE A 608 5.09 -55.72 4.68
CA ILE A 608 4.06 -56.42 3.93
C ILE A 608 4.79 -57.51 3.14
N HIS A 609 4.86 -58.71 3.71
CA HIS A 609 5.30 -59.90 2.99
C HIS A 609 4.34 -60.19 1.84
N THR A 610 4.67 -59.70 0.66
CA THR A 610 3.93 -59.94 -0.59
C THR A 610 4.64 -61.07 -1.33
N GLU A 611 3.90 -62.10 -1.76
CA GLU A 611 4.49 -63.21 -2.53
C GLU A 611 4.98 -62.73 -3.90
N TRP A 612 6.16 -63.20 -4.33
CA TRP A 612 6.72 -62.88 -5.64
C TRP A 612 5.86 -63.50 -6.76
N THR A 613 5.36 -62.67 -7.67
CA THR A 613 4.47 -63.07 -8.78
C THR A 613 5.08 -62.75 -10.15
N VAL A 614 4.42 -63.17 -11.23
CA VAL A 614 4.86 -62.88 -12.61
C VAL A 614 4.84 -61.38 -12.93
N ASN A 615 3.99 -60.58 -12.28
CA ASN A 615 4.02 -59.12 -12.43
C ASN A 615 5.37 -58.55 -11.94
N HIS A 616 5.91 -59.11 -10.85
CA HIS A 616 7.23 -58.74 -10.34
C HIS A 616 8.35 -59.19 -11.29
N ASP A 617 8.20 -60.35 -11.95
CA ASP A 617 9.14 -60.79 -12.99
C ASP A 617 9.13 -59.84 -14.21
N ILE A 618 7.96 -59.31 -14.61
CA ILE A 618 7.84 -58.30 -15.67
C ILE A 618 8.54 -57.01 -15.26
N LEU A 619 8.26 -56.46 -14.06
CA LEU A 619 8.94 -55.26 -13.57
C LEU A 619 10.45 -55.44 -13.44
N TYR A 620 10.89 -56.59 -12.92
CA TYR A 620 12.31 -56.90 -12.81
C TYR A 620 12.97 -56.93 -14.20
N SER A 621 12.29 -57.47 -15.21
CA SER A 621 12.80 -57.47 -16.59
C SER A 621 12.90 -56.07 -17.20
N LEU A 622 11.89 -55.21 -16.99
CA LEU A 622 11.91 -53.80 -17.45
C LEU A 622 13.03 -53.01 -16.76
N LEU A 623 13.19 -53.19 -15.44
CA LEU A 623 14.26 -52.59 -14.64
C LEU A 623 15.64 -53.01 -15.15
N CYS A 624 15.81 -54.28 -15.54
CA CYS A 624 17.06 -54.78 -16.09
C CYS A 624 17.43 -54.15 -17.44
N ILE A 625 16.46 -53.90 -18.32
CA ILE A 625 16.74 -53.25 -19.61
C ILE A 625 17.31 -51.85 -19.39
N SER A 626 16.64 -51.04 -18.58
CA SER A 626 17.08 -49.68 -18.25
C SER A 626 18.41 -49.70 -17.48
N PHE A 627 18.49 -50.41 -16.35
CA PHE A 627 19.67 -50.31 -15.48
C PHE A 627 20.95 -50.95 -16.05
N PHE A 628 20.88 -52.05 -16.81
CA PHE A 628 22.11 -52.70 -17.33
C PHE A 628 22.70 -52.00 -18.57
N ALA A 629 21.99 -51.01 -19.12
CA ALA A 629 22.43 -50.19 -20.25
C ALA A 629 23.69 -49.38 -19.89
N ASP A 630 23.53 -48.51 -18.90
CA ASP A 630 24.47 -47.45 -18.54
C ASP A 630 24.64 -47.31 -17.01
N GLN A 631 24.01 -48.20 -16.24
CA GLN A 631 23.94 -48.18 -14.78
C GLN A 631 23.23 -46.93 -14.23
N GLU A 632 22.42 -46.24 -15.03
CA GLU A 632 21.54 -45.14 -14.65
C GLU A 632 20.08 -45.53 -14.90
N ILE A 633 19.16 -44.74 -14.37
CA ILE A 633 17.76 -44.71 -14.82
C ILE A 633 17.37 -43.23 -14.84
N ASP A 634 17.22 -42.67 -16.03
CA ASP A 634 16.87 -41.26 -16.20
C ASP A 634 15.36 -41.00 -16.10
N GLU A 635 14.94 -39.73 -16.03
CA GLU A 635 13.50 -39.38 -15.92
C GLU A 635 12.67 -39.87 -17.12
N SER A 636 13.25 -39.93 -18.31
CA SER A 636 12.59 -40.43 -19.53
C SER A 636 12.28 -41.92 -19.42
N GLU A 637 13.23 -42.72 -18.95
CA GLU A 637 13.07 -44.17 -18.78
C GLU A 637 12.06 -44.51 -17.67
N LYS A 638 12.02 -43.71 -16.59
CA LYS A 638 11.08 -43.90 -15.47
C LYS A 638 9.63 -43.86 -15.91
N ASP A 639 9.27 -42.84 -16.69
CA ASP A 639 7.91 -42.68 -17.18
C ASP A 639 7.54 -43.82 -18.15
N VAL A 640 8.49 -44.27 -18.97
CA VAL A 640 8.29 -45.39 -19.91
C VAL A 640 8.13 -46.74 -19.18
N ILE A 641 8.87 -47.00 -18.08
CA ILE A 641 8.71 -48.21 -17.27
C ILE A 641 7.30 -48.26 -16.65
N TYR A 642 6.83 -47.14 -16.11
CA TYR A 642 5.49 -47.03 -15.54
C TYR A 642 4.40 -47.29 -16.59
N GLU A 643 4.45 -46.59 -17.73
CA GLU A 643 3.50 -46.75 -18.81
C GLU A 643 3.51 -48.17 -19.38
N SER A 644 4.71 -48.76 -19.51
CA SER A 644 4.89 -50.12 -20.04
C SER A 644 4.31 -51.17 -19.11
N PHE A 645 4.54 -51.06 -17.80
CA PHE A 645 3.98 -52.01 -16.84
C PHE A 645 2.45 -51.98 -16.79
N GLY A 646 1.85 -50.79 -16.91
CA GLY A 646 0.40 -50.61 -16.97
C GLY A 646 -0.28 -51.31 -18.16
N LYS A 647 0.46 -51.69 -19.21
CA LYS A 647 -0.07 -52.49 -20.34
C LYS A 647 -0.28 -53.97 -19.98
N PHE A 648 0.48 -54.50 -19.02
CA PHE A 648 0.47 -55.94 -18.69
C PHE A 648 -0.38 -56.28 -17.47
N VAL A 649 -0.57 -55.33 -16.56
CA VAL A 649 -1.36 -55.51 -15.34
C VAL A 649 -2.63 -54.66 -15.43
N LYS A 650 -3.78 -55.28 -15.19
CA LYS A 650 -5.07 -54.58 -15.20
C LYS A 650 -5.23 -53.78 -13.91
N ASP A 651 -5.78 -52.57 -14.02
CA ASP A 651 -6.14 -51.70 -12.89
C ASP A 651 -4.96 -51.31 -11.98
N VAL A 652 -3.77 -51.11 -12.55
CA VAL A 652 -2.59 -50.60 -11.81
C VAL A 652 -2.89 -49.21 -11.26
N THR A 653 -2.85 -49.07 -9.94
CA THR A 653 -2.81 -47.78 -9.25
C THR A 653 -1.35 -47.40 -8.96
N ASN A 654 -1.09 -46.12 -8.68
CA ASN A 654 0.24 -45.67 -8.26
C ASN A 654 0.71 -46.39 -6.99
N GLU A 655 -0.21 -46.67 -6.06
CA GLU A 655 0.07 -47.41 -4.84
C GLU A 655 0.45 -48.87 -5.14
N SER A 656 -0.30 -49.58 -5.98
CA SER A 656 0.03 -50.97 -6.35
C SER A 656 1.33 -51.05 -7.16
N PHE A 657 1.56 -50.12 -8.09
CA PHE A 657 2.82 -50.02 -8.82
C PHE A 657 3.99 -49.78 -7.87
N ASN A 658 3.85 -48.82 -6.95
CA ASN A 658 4.92 -48.49 -6.01
C ASN A 658 5.28 -49.70 -5.14
N ILE A 659 4.30 -50.48 -4.66
CA ILE A 659 4.55 -51.71 -3.88
C ILE A 659 5.32 -52.73 -4.73
N ASP A 660 4.80 -53.09 -5.91
CA ASP A 660 5.41 -54.10 -6.79
C ASP A 660 6.80 -53.68 -7.29
N PHE A 661 6.96 -52.39 -7.64
CA PHE A 661 8.22 -51.79 -8.06
C PHE A 661 9.24 -51.75 -6.92
N GLY A 662 8.79 -51.44 -5.70
CA GLY A 662 9.61 -51.49 -4.49
C GLY A 662 10.15 -52.88 -4.20
N LEU A 663 9.32 -53.93 -4.38
CA LEU A 663 9.73 -55.33 -4.22
C LEU A 663 10.72 -55.76 -5.31
N ALA A 664 10.48 -55.40 -6.56
CA ALA A 664 11.39 -55.69 -7.68
C ALA A 664 12.75 -55.00 -7.48
N THR A 665 12.73 -53.73 -7.08
CA THR A 665 13.90 -52.91 -6.77
C THR A 665 14.67 -53.46 -5.56
N GLY A 666 13.97 -53.81 -4.48
CA GLY A 666 14.54 -54.42 -3.29
C GLY A 666 15.28 -55.71 -3.63
N LYS A 667 14.64 -56.61 -4.39
CA LYS A 667 15.30 -57.84 -4.88
C LYS A 667 16.50 -57.55 -5.77
N PHE A 668 16.42 -56.53 -6.63
CA PHE A 668 17.53 -56.13 -7.50
C PHE A 668 18.74 -55.65 -6.68
N ILE A 669 18.52 -54.85 -5.64
CA ILE A 669 19.54 -54.37 -4.71
C ILE A 669 20.13 -55.54 -3.91
N ASP A 670 19.29 -56.43 -3.37
CA ASP A 670 19.70 -57.58 -2.56
C ASP A 670 20.62 -58.56 -3.28
N LEU A 671 20.50 -58.68 -4.60
CA LEU A 671 21.29 -59.60 -5.42
C LEU A 671 22.78 -59.20 -5.53
N LYS A 672 23.17 -57.99 -5.08
CA LYS A 672 24.54 -57.46 -4.83
C LYS A 672 25.59 -57.51 -5.96
N ASN A 673 25.51 -58.46 -6.90
CA ASN A 673 26.45 -58.64 -8.00
C ASN A 673 25.71 -58.83 -9.32
N GLU A 674 26.38 -58.42 -10.40
CA GLU A 674 25.86 -58.41 -11.77
C GLU A 674 25.48 -59.80 -12.28
N GLU A 675 26.27 -60.83 -11.95
CA GLU A 675 26.00 -62.23 -12.34
C GLU A 675 24.69 -62.75 -11.72
N SER A 676 24.41 -62.42 -10.46
CA SER A 676 23.18 -62.84 -9.76
C SER A 676 21.95 -62.09 -10.28
N ARG A 677 22.11 -60.81 -10.66
CA ARG A 677 21.05 -60.01 -11.28
C ARG A 677 20.74 -60.51 -12.69
N GLN A 678 21.75 -60.81 -13.50
CA GLN A 678 21.57 -61.41 -14.82
C GLN A 678 20.87 -62.77 -14.74
N LYS A 679 21.25 -63.61 -13.77
CA LYS A 679 20.58 -64.88 -13.52
C LYS A 679 19.12 -64.71 -13.09
N GLN A 680 18.82 -63.70 -12.27
CA GLN A 680 17.43 -63.38 -11.92
C GLN A 680 16.65 -62.86 -13.14
N TYR A 681 17.28 -62.07 -14.02
CA TYR A 681 16.69 -61.64 -15.28
C TYR A 681 16.31 -62.84 -16.16
N GLU A 682 17.23 -63.78 -16.37
CA GLU A 682 16.98 -65.02 -17.12
C GLU A 682 15.84 -65.86 -16.50
N ASN A 683 15.82 -65.99 -15.17
CA ASN A 683 14.73 -66.67 -14.46
C ASN A 683 13.39 -65.96 -14.66
N SER A 684 13.39 -64.62 -14.62
CA SER A 684 12.18 -63.79 -14.81
C SER A 684 11.63 -63.98 -16.22
N LEU A 685 12.50 -63.97 -17.25
CA LEU A 685 12.10 -64.25 -18.63
C LEU A 685 11.48 -65.65 -18.79
N MET A 686 12.04 -66.66 -18.12
CA MET A 686 11.49 -68.02 -18.16
C MET A 686 10.14 -68.13 -17.44
N ASN A 687 9.98 -67.46 -16.30
CA ASN A 687 8.71 -67.43 -15.57
C ASN A 687 7.61 -66.72 -16.38
N ILE A 688 7.94 -65.59 -17.00
CA ILE A 688 7.05 -64.84 -17.90
C ILE A 688 6.58 -65.74 -19.05
N LYS A 689 7.51 -66.44 -19.72
CA LYS A 689 7.19 -67.34 -20.84
C LYS A 689 6.25 -68.49 -20.45
N ASN A 690 6.44 -69.03 -19.26
CA ASN A 690 5.70 -70.20 -18.78
C ASN A 690 4.37 -69.81 -18.11
N PHE A 691 4.03 -68.52 -18.04
CA PHE A 691 2.80 -68.06 -17.41
C PHE A 691 1.60 -68.22 -18.35
N PRO A 692 0.51 -68.90 -17.93
CA PRO A 692 -0.60 -69.25 -18.82
C PRO A 692 -1.33 -68.06 -19.49
N GLU A 693 -1.27 -66.87 -18.90
CA GLU A 693 -1.97 -65.67 -19.38
C GLU A 693 -1.11 -64.79 -20.31
N ILE A 694 0.14 -65.17 -20.56
CA ILE A 694 1.07 -64.48 -21.45
C ILE A 694 1.23 -65.33 -22.71
N ASP A 695 0.56 -64.92 -23.78
CA ASP A 695 0.67 -65.53 -25.10
C ASP A 695 1.79 -64.89 -25.94
N SER A 696 1.98 -65.40 -27.15
CA SER A 696 3.01 -64.88 -28.06
C SER A 696 2.83 -63.39 -28.35
N ASP A 697 1.59 -62.90 -28.41
CA ASP A 697 1.29 -61.50 -28.73
C ASP A 697 1.69 -60.57 -27.57
N LYS A 698 1.43 -60.97 -26.32
CA LYS A 698 1.92 -60.23 -25.14
C LYS A 698 3.44 -60.27 -25.00
N LEU A 699 4.10 -61.37 -25.39
CA LEU A 699 5.57 -61.39 -25.43
C LEU A 699 6.11 -60.42 -26.49
N HIS A 700 5.42 -60.28 -27.64
CA HIS A 700 5.75 -59.25 -28.62
C HIS A 700 5.57 -57.84 -28.06
N GLU A 701 4.48 -57.57 -27.35
CA GLU A 701 4.25 -56.28 -26.67
C GLU A 701 5.33 -55.98 -25.63
N LEU A 702 5.82 -57.00 -24.91
CA LEU A 702 6.88 -56.82 -23.91
C LEU A 702 8.24 -56.54 -24.56
N ILE A 703 8.53 -57.13 -25.73
CA ILE A 703 9.70 -56.73 -26.53
C ILE A 703 9.57 -55.29 -27.03
N ILE A 704 8.37 -54.84 -27.41
CA ILE A 704 8.13 -53.44 -27.77
C ILE A 704 8.39 -52.53 -26.57
N ALA A 705 7.91 -52.90 -25.37
CA ALA A 705 8.19 -52.16 -24.14
C ALA A 705 9.70 -52.07 -23.84
N PHE A 706 10.47 -53.15 -24.06
CA PHE A 706 11.93 -53.09 -23.90
C PHE A 706 12.60 -52.15 -24.92
N ILE A 707 12.08 -52.10 -26.14
CA ILE A 707 12.56 -51.19 -27.18
C ILE A 707 12.17 -49.74 -26.90
N ASP A 708 10.98 -49.51 -26.36
CA ASP A 708 10.51 -48.19 -25.95
C ASP A 708 11.40 -47.64 -24.83
N ILE A 709 11.78 -48.47 -23.86
CA ILE A 709 12.75 -48.11 -22.80
C ILE A 709 14.11 -47.75 -23.42
N ALA A 710 14.68 -48.63 -24.25
CA ALA A 710 15.99 -48.36 -24.87
C ALA A 710 16.01 -47.16 -25.84
N ASN A 711 14.85 -46.73 -26.33
CA ASN A 711 14.71 -45.53 -27.16
C ASN A 711 14.40 -44.26 -26.36
N ALA A 712 14.13 -44.38 -25.06
CA ALA A 712 13.96 -43.25 -24.16
C ALA A 712 15.30 -42.55 -23.90
N ASP A 713 16.40 -43.31 -23.97
CA ASP A 713 17.78 -42.83 -23.87
C ASP A 713 18.23 -42.02 -25.10
N ASP A 714 19.10 -41.04 -24.85
CA ASP A 714 19.79 -40.28 -25.90
C ASP A 714 20.69 -41.18 -26.79
N PHE A 715 21.15 -42.32 -26.26
CA PHE A 715 21.99 -43.29 -26.97
C PHE A 715 21.66 -44.74 -26.59
N ILE A 716 21.32 -45.58 -27.57
CA ILE A 716 21.10 -47.02 -27.33
C ILE A 716 22.41 -47.74 -27.02
N HIS A 717 22.48 -48.36 -25.84
CA HIS A 717 23.64 -49.10 -25.33
C HIS A 717 23.73 -50.53 -25.89
N GLU A 718 24.94 -51.07 -26.03
CA GLU A 718 25.14 -52.44 -26.56
C GLU A 718 24.57 -53.53 -25.63
N ASN A 719 24.58 -53.26 -24.33
CA ASN A 719 24.04 -54.17 -23.32
C ASN A 719 22.52 -54.30 -23.44
N GLU A 720 21.80 -53.22 -23.71
CA GLU A 720 20.35 -53.25 -23.90
C GLU A 720 19.99 -54.11 -25.10
N VAL A 721 20.64 -53.87 -26.24
CA VAL A 721 20.41 -54.66 -27.45
C VAL A 721 20.70 -56.14 -27.18
N THR A 722 21.72 -56.46 -26.39
CA THR A 722 22.06 -57.83 -26.00
C THR A 722 20.97 -58.44 -25.12
N LEU A 723 20.48 -57.72 -24.10
CA LEU A 723 19.43 -58.20 -23.19
C LEU A 723 18.09 -58.42 -23.90
N ILE A 724 17.74 -57.54 -24.84
CA ILE A 724 16.52 -57.70 -25.65
C ILE A 724 16.68 -58.88 -26.61
N GLN A 725 17.85 -59.06 -27.23
CA GLN A 725 18.15 -60.24 -28.05
C GLN A 725 18.09 -61.55 -27.24
N ASP A 726 18.56 -61.53 -25.98
CA ASP A 726 18.48 -62.67 -25.07
C ASP A 726 17.02 -62.98 -24.70
N ALA A 727 16.17 -61.97 -24.50
CA ALA A 727 14.74 -62.16 -24.30
C ALA A 727 14.05 -62.78 -25.52
N VAL A 728 14.30 -62.24 -26.73
CA VAL A 728 13.80 -62.79 -28.01
C VAL A 728 14.18 -64.26 -28.16
N LYS A 729 15.44 -64.60 -27.86
CA LYS A 729 15.96 -65.97 -27.94
C LYS A 729 15.36 -66.89 -26.88
N SER A 730 15.25 -66.42 -25.64
CA SER A 730 14.67 -67.18 -24.51
C SER A 730 13.19 -67.51 -24.78
N TRP A 731 12.45 -66.57 -25.37
CA TRP A 731 11.05 -66.75 -25.73
C TRP A 731 10.84 -67.50 -27.05
N GLY A 732 11.87 -67.57 -27.92
CA GLY A 732 11.79 -68.27 -29.20
C GLY A 732 10.97 -67.50 -30.25
N LEU A 733 10.99 -66.17 -30.15
CA LEU A 733 10.28 -65.29 -31.09
C LEU A 733 11.10 -65.13 -32.38
N ASN A 734 10.44 -65.13 -33.53
CA ASN A 734 11.08 -64.86 -34.83
C ASN A 734 11.22 -63.36 -35.09
N LEU A 735 11.97 -62.66 -34.23
CA LEU A 735 12.24 -61.23 -34.34
C LEU A 735 13.73 -60.99 -34.59
N LYS A 736 14.05 -60.02 -35.45
CA LYS A 736 15.42 -59.55 -35.62
C LYS A 736 15.54 -58.10 -35.15
N ILE A 737 16.49 -57.86 -34.25
CA ILE A 737 16.80 -56.54 -33.70
C ILE A 737 18.16 -56.13 -34.21
N ASN A 738 18.19 -55.13 -35.09
CA ASN A 738 19.44 -54.56 -35.61
C ASN A 738 19.78 -53.31 -34.80
N LYS A 739 21.04 -53.19 -34.37
CA LYS A 739 21.55 -51.95 -33.79
C LYS A 739 21.47 -50.82 -34.84
N PRO A 740 20.75 -49.72 -34.59
CA PRO A 740 20.59 -48.64 -35.55
C PRO A 740 21.89 -47.83 -35.72
N LYS A 741 21.97 -47.01 -36.78
CA LYS A 741 23.06 -46.03 -36.93
C LYS A 741 22.88 -44.91 -35.90
N ALA A 742 23.97 -44.26 -35.49
CA ALA A 742 23.92 -43.20 -34.48
C ALA A 742 22.86 -42.13 -34.82
N GLY A 743 21.89 -41.93 -33.91
CA GLY A 743 20.77 -41.00 -34.06
C GLY A 743 19.46 -41.58 -34.62
N GLU A 744 19.35 -42.90 -34.81
CA GLU A 744 18.11 -43.58 -35.22
C GLU A 744 17.58 -44.50 -34.09
N ASN A 745 16.25 -44.57 -33.93
CA ASN A 745 15.61 -45.43 -32.93
C ASN A 745 15.77 -46.93 -33.26
N LEU A 746 15.88 -47.75 -32.21
CA LEU A 746 15.82 -49.21 -32.26
C LEU A 746 14.44 -49.65 -32.78
N LYS A 747 14.43 -50.56 -33.76
CA LYS A 747 13.20 -51.06 -34.39
C LYS A 747 13.25 -52.58 -34.54
N VAL A 748 12.05 -53.17 -34.51
CA VAL A 748 11.85 -54.58 -34.85
C VAL A 748 11.75 -54.73 -36.37
N GLU A 749 12.59 -55.56 -36.97
CA GLU A 749 12.37 -56.06 -38.32
C GLU A 749 11.63 -57.40 -38.24
N SER A 750 10.40 -57.44 -38.76
CA SER A 750 9.70 -58.72 -38.97
C SER A 750 10.42 -59.49 -40.08
N LEU A 751 10.78 -60.75 -39.80
CA LEU A 751 11.28 -61.68 -40.82
C LEU A 751 10.17 -62.13 -41.78
#